data_AF-A0A2N2F0L2-F1
#
_entry.id   AF-A0A2N2F0L2-F1
#
_cell.length_a   1.000
_cell.length_b   1.000
_cell.length_c   1.000
_cell.angle_alpha   90.00
_cell.angle_beta   90.00
_cell.angle_gamma   90.00
#
_symmetry.space_group_name_H-M   'P 1'
#
loop_
_entity.id
_entity.type
_entity.pdbx_description
1 polymer ?
#
loop_
_entity_poly.entity_id
_entity_poly.type
_entity_poly.pdbx_seq_one_letter_code
_entity_poly.pdbx_strand_id
1 'polypeptide(L)'
;MNRSPMKKKIFIIHGFGQRNGIGWEAGGDLDTVSSSVFYTAWARKEIEKAKGSPAVRGEDYDYDFVNYSEGLSHLVVHSGCDIYIPDFPIDALSPRLELMYIPDPSAVGLISDFNSKLFALKILIGRNALLVDDRLKKLFNSGFKQKTKVLEHSERDAIATAVACADIVTYCVEMSAALSAKPDAAATAYLNDVLSNIAGDALRSAKDYIIQNMGGFVKDEQMDELENPRDILKIEESNTRDFSAKGRVNYTDDFMIVSVESVAYAARNTVEAGALAYTKTNAERIQAASAEIVQAVASLFKNVKNVSDVFLASSASNALAPLAEKISLAASSAMDAALRAKNPAPAAASADGDKITALLMEQSSGRTVAGVKISLKRLLGAGVFRGLDGKQLGSGASADIVTGSDGSAAIVYVPGAPGEEYQISATYDDVKYLMIPEEIISAADSGAVEEALDDEDDDSRIDRAMSVSLQLLEKQFRFLAENDVTVESVTDHHPYTPAVHELIARLQKEGLVKEFNVRAAPRGQEEPVEKQVCGANIVFFERLSSSAAKTEGLSQLNVMARMQDLHIKMMPLAISLSKLIGSKFSKIEMALKLSELTDKKSLENIMASTGWDKVVADYERRLALVLPRAEANVMRMTFEREAKGLSAVLGKIFPSLNKKNIIEIFAALSAFCDPRKGEPQINVASAIGYIAGVKKMKTDYFFYCYGSNILTQRKMANSDERINLSTLSQWLGTKADGGHSGASTCKPVSNPSFPRKRLSNVKEWNFPEYLYYLAGKISESAGFPFKKLEPVNFDFSPVIRQSLERLDPTLVELVVKSGWMRKKIMFAKMPKPDYDSRDSNPSLVQVITYLRMKYRFDYLFLVQGAMSKIILANVGDASAAIDLVPVAKALGWQEDSGDPRFAAANPRRNKKISREWRFAKEERFFDLAAFLSGFVEQGLSDPSQKNKWKIHSLLSPPAVFVPKELDPFAKKFLRGAVFETRLIPADKKSKPLTVAFIEEPFVKGSRAPVMPLCIGLLRRSMHLGLYKYIVYMRYGAFYLINTGDDARSFDLSRIAKNLDANYSGFSPIFASVDRKTAVMPTGYEKMTRDNQSVFITKLLEKLFGPAGYKTDKIEKKGA
;
A
#
# COMPACT_ATOMS: atom_id res chain seq x y z
N MET A 1 -60.90 4.37 -17.09
CA MET A 1 -59.69 3.52 -17.00
C MET A 1 -58.75 4.19 -16.00
N ASN A 2 -58.60 3.63 -14.81
CA ASN A 2 -57.59 4.08 -13.85
C ASN A 2 -56.21 3.68 -14.40
N ARG A 3 -55.46 4.64 -14.95
CA ARG A 3 -54.05 4.42 -15.26
C ARG A 3 -53.33 4.25 -13.92
N SER A 4 -52.60 3.14 -13.74
CA SER A 4 -51.70 2.99 -12.59
C SER A 4 -50.78 4.21 -12.50
N PRO A 5 -50.54 4.77 -11.31
CA PRO A 5 -49.65 5.92 -11.15
C PRO A 5 -48.27 5.59 -11.71
N MET A 6 -47.71 6.50 -12.49
CA MET A 6 -46.38 6.33 -13.07
C MET A 6 -45.35 6.31 -11.94
N LYS A 7 -44.57 5.23 -11.84
CA LYS A 7 -43.47 5.13 -10.88
C LYS A 7 -42.34 6.09 -11.27
N LYS A 8 -41.70 6.69 -10.26
CA LYS A 8 -40.50 7.52 -10.45
C LYS A 8 -39.38 6.68 -11.07
N LYS A 9 -38.63 7.24 -12.00
CA LYS A 9 -37.55 6.54 -12.72
C LYS A 9 -36.17 6.89 -12.15
N ILE A 10 -35.36 5.90 -11.83
CA ILE A 10 -34.02 6.06 -11.28
C ILE A 10 -33.00 5.55 -12.29
N PHE A 11 -32.13 6.45 -12.75
CA PHE A 11 -31.04 6.11 -13.68
C PHE A 11 -29.76 5.88 -12.89
N ILE A 12 -29.20 4.68 -13.03
CA ILE A 12 -27.94 4.34 -12.38
C ILE A 12 -26.77 4.88 -13.20
N ILE A 13 -25.83 5.53 -12.51
CA ILE A 13 -24.53 5.90 -13.04
C ILE A 13 -23.48 5.02 -12.36
N HIS A 14 -22.66 4.35 -13.15
CA HIS A 14 -21.56 3.52 -12.65
C HIS A 14 -20.49 4.38 -11.96
N GLY A 15 -20.05 3.92 -10.79
CA GLY A 15 -19.02 4.54 -9.94
C GLY A 15 -19.60 5.05 -8.63
N PHE A 16 -18.82 5.87 -7.91
CA PHE A 16 -19.31 6.64 -6.77
C PHE A 16 -19.71 8.04 -7.23
N GLY A 17 -20.81 8.57 -6.71
CA GLY A 17 -21.19 9.95 -6.94
C GLY A 17 -21.88 10.59 -5.77
N GLN A 18 -22.17 11.87 -5.92
CA GLN A 18 -22.80 12.67 -4.88
C GLN A 18 -24.23 13.04 -5.27
N ARG A 19 -25.20 12.61 -4.47
CA ARG A 19 -26.62 13.01 -4.59
C ARG A 19 -26.97 13.96 -3.45
N ASN A 20 -27.28 15.20 -3.77
CA ASN A 20 -27.71 16.23 -2.79
C ASN A 20 -26.72 16.40 -1.61
N GLY A 21 -25.41 16.29 -1.89
CA GLY A 21 -24.36 16.36 -0.87
C GLY A 21 -23.98 15.02 -0.23
N ILE A 22 -24.73 13.94 -0.47
CA ILE A 22 -24.48 12.59 0.09
C ILE A 22 -23.71 11.73 -0.89
N GLY A 23 -22.63 11.10 -0.43
CA GLY A 23 -21.68 10.36 -1.25
C GLY A 23 -20.47 11.22 -1.65
N TRP A 24 -19.66 10.69 -2.55
CA TRP A 24 -18.48 11.37 -3.10
C TRP A 24 -18.28 10.99 -4.56
N GLU A 25 -17.74 11.91 -5.35
CA GLU A 25 -17.43 11.66 -6.75
C GLU A 25 -16.12 10.86 -6.88
N ALA A 26 -16.20 9.64 -7.42
CA ALA A 26 -15.05 8.83 -7.81
C ALA A 26 -15.44 7.75 -8.83
N GLY A 27 -14.55 7.42 -9.76
CA GLY A 27 -14.85 6.44 -10.82
C GLY A 27 -15.94 6.91 -11.80
N GLY A 28 -16.41 5.97 -12.62
CA GLY A 28 -17.27 6.23 -13.77
C GLY A 28 -16.49 6.69 -15.00
N ASP A 29 -17.15 6.64 -16.15
CA ASP A 29 -16.62 7.02 -17.46
C ASP A 29 -17.67 7.78 -18.28
N LEU A 30 -17.30 8.14 -19.51
CA LEU A 30 -18.20 8.86 -20.40
C LEU A 30 -19.36 7.97 -20.87
N ASP A 31 -19.20 6.64 -20.89
CA ASP A 31 -20.23 5.73 -21.37
C ASP A 31 -21.41 5.67 -20.42
N THR A 32 -21.14 5.47 -19.12
CA THR A 32 -22.21 5.46 -18.11
C THR A 32 -22.90 6.82 -17.96
N VAL A 33 -22.15 7.93 -18.04
CA VAL A 33 -22.73 9.28 -18.01
C VAL A 33 -23.63 9.50 -19.23
N SER A 34 -23.15 9.14 -20.43
CA SER A 34 -23.90 9.27 -21.68
C SER A 34 -25.15 8.39 -21.69
N SER A 35 -25.08 7.19 -21.12
CA SER A 35 -26.25 6.32 -20.94
C SER A 35 -27.34 7.02 -20.10
N SER A 36 -26.94 7.62 -18.97
CA SER A 36 -27.86 8.42 -18.14
C SER A 36 -28.37 9.68 -18.86
N VAL A 37 -27.58 10.28 -19.75
CA VAL A 37 -28.06 11.38 -20.62
C VAL A 37 -29.22 10.91 -21.51
N PHE A 38 -29.05 9.77 -22.17
CA PHE A 38 -30.05 9.25 -23.10
C PHE A 38 -31.32 8.81 -22.38
N TYR A 39 -31.20 8.14 -21.23
CA TYR A 39 -32.36 7.85 -20.39
C TYR A 39 -33.07 9.12 -19.92
N THR A 40 -32.33 10.15 -19.52
CA THR A 40 -32.92 11.43 -19.10
C THR A 40 -33.70 12.10 -20.24
N ALA A 41 -33.10 12.19 -21.42
CA ALA A 41 -33.74 12.81 -22.59
C ALA A 41 -35.01 12.06 -22.99
N TRP A 42 -34.94 10.72 -23.04
CA TRP A 42 -36.08 9.86 -23.32
C TRP A 42 -37.20 10.01 -22.27
N ALA A 43 -36.86 9.85 -20.98
CA ALA A 43 -37.83 9.85 -19.91
C ALA A 43 -38.56 11.19 -19.79
N ARG A 44 -37.85 12.32 -19.96
CA ARG A 44 -38.47 13.66 -19.95
C ARG A 44 -39.62 13.75 -20.96
N LYS A 45 -39.44 13.23 -22.18
CA LYS A 45 -40.47 13.26 -23.22
C LYS A 45 -41.60 12.26 -23.00
N GLU A 46 -41.29 11.06 -22.54
CA GLU A 46 -42.32 10.07 -22.22
C GLU A 46 -43.19 10.50 -21.03
N ILE A 47 -42.58 11.02 -19.98
CA ILE A 47 -43.27 11.57 -18.80
C ILE A 47 -44.11 12.79 -19.21
N GLU A 48 -43.54 13.72 -19.98
CA GLU A 48 -44.26 14.91 -20.45
C GLU A 48 -45.50 14.53 -21.26
N LYS A 49 -45.37 13.57 -22.18
CA LYS A 49 -46.48 13.03 -22.97
C LYS A 49 -47.54 12.36 -22.12
N ALA A 50 -47.16 11.66 -21.06
CA ALA A 50 -48.09 10.92 -20.21
C ALA A 50 -48.78 11.79 -19.15
N LYS A 51 -48.06 12.74 -18.55
CA LYS A 51 -48.50 13.65 -17.48
C LYS A 51 -49.13 14.93 -18.01
N GLY A 52 -48.83 15.32 -19.26
CA GLY A 52 -49.26 16.59 -19.86
C GLY A 52 -48.53 17.82 -19.31
N SER A 53 -47.46 17.62 -18.54
CA SER A 53 -46.61 18.69 -17.96
C SER A 53 -45.15 18.25 -17.96
N PRO A 54 -44.19 19.20 -17.95
CA PRO A 54 -42.76 18.86 -17.97
C PRO A 54 -42.36 17.93 -16.81
N ALA A 55 -41.48 16.98 -17.10
CA ALA A 55 -40.95 16.07 -16.09
C ALA A 55 -40.10 16.83 -15.05
N VAL A 56 -40.33 16.56 -13.77
CA VAL A 56 -39.67 17.21 -12.64
C VAL A 56 -38.65 16.25 -12.03
N ARG A 57 -37.38 16.66 -11.96
CA ARG A 57 -36.34 15.88 -11.27
C ARG A 57 -36.63 15.85 -9.77
N GLY A 58 -36.44 14.68 -9.15
CA GLY A 58 -36.71 14.43 -7.74
C GLY A 58 -38.12 13.88 -7.52
N GLU A 59 -39.07 14.19 -8.41
CA GLU A 59 -40.44 13.68 -8.39
C GLU A 59 -40.65 12.57 -9.41
N ASP A 60 -40.46 12.87 -10.71
CA ASP A 60 -40.77 11.94 -11.79
C ASP A 60 -39.54 11.09 -12.18
N TYR A 61 -38.33 11.63 -12.00
CA TYR A 61 -37.08 10.90 -12.24
C TYR A 61 -35.93 11.40 -11.36
N ASP A 62 -34.90 10.58 -11.11
CA ASP A 62 -33.66 10.97 -10.44
C ASP A 62 -32.51 10.01 -10.78
N TYR A 63 -31.38 10.19 -10.12
CA TYR A 63 -30.18 9.36 -10.31
C TYR A 63 -29.73 8.70 -9.02
N ASP A 64 -29.07 7.55 -9.16
CA ASP A 64 -28.26 6.97 -8.09
C ASP A 64 -27.01 6.33 -8.67
N PHE A 65 -26.15 5.83 -7.79
CA PHE A 65 -24.86 5.29 -8.14
C PHE A 65 -24.73 3.85 -7.68
N VAL A 66 -24.07 3.05 -8.51
CA VAL A 66 -23.67 1.68 -8.18
C VAL A 66 -22.21 1.53 -8.60
N ASN A 67 -21.36 1.10 -7.67
CA ASN A 67 -19.98 0.78 -7.98
C ASN A 67 -19.78 -0.74 -8.15
N TYR A 68 -18.72 -1.14 -8.86
CA TYR A 68 -18.38 -2.55 -9.00
C TYR A 68 -18.24 -3.26 -7.65
N SER A 69 -18.86 -4.43 -7.59
CA SER A 69 -18.96 -5.30 -6.43
C SER A 69 -19.59 -4.67 -5.18
N GLU A 70 -20.34 -3.58 -5.35
CA GLU A 70 -21.10 -2.95 -4.25
C GLU A 70 -22.36 -3.73 -3.90
N GLY A 71 -22.95 -4.46 -4.86
CA GLY A 71 -24.29 -4.99 -4.70
C GLY A 71 -25.38 -3.97 -5.05
N LEU A 72 -26.63 -4.45 -5.09
CA LEU A 72 -27.81 -3.63 -5.41
C LEU A 72 -28.67 -3.30 -4.18
N SER A 73 -28.40 -3.93 -3.03
CA SER A 73 -29.22 -3.82 -1.81
C SER A 73 -29.50 -2.40 -1.33
N HIS A 74 -28.59 -1.45 -1.57
CA HIS A 74 -28.76 -0.05 -1.15
C HIS A 74 -29.80 0.71 -1.96
N LEU A 75 -30.18 0.23 -3.14
CA LEU A 75 -31.18 0.87 -3.99
C LEU A 75 -32.60 0.79 -3.40
N VAL A 76 -32.79 0.06 -2.30
CA VAL A 76 -34.02 0.05 -1.48
C VAL A 76 -34.47 1.43 -0.99
N VAL A 77 -33.57 2.41 -1.00
CA VAL A 77 -33.93 3.83 -0.75
C VAL A 77 -35.00 4.33 -1.72
N HIS A 78 -35.15 3.70 -2.89
CA HIS A 78 -36.08 4.03 -3.97
C HIS A 78 -37.32 3.15 -4.02
N SER A 79 -37.81 2.67 -2.87
CA SER A 79 -39.10 1.96 -2.79
C SER A 79 -40.19 2.73 -3.55
N GLY A 80 -40.95 2.02 -4.39
CA GLY A 80 -41.96 2.59 -5.31
C GLY A 80 -41.42 3.08 -6.66
N CYS A 81 -40.15 2.85 -6.99
CA CYS A 81 -39.50 3.36 -8.21
C CYS A 81 -39.12 2.26 -9.22
N ASP A 82 -38.91 2.68 -10.47
CA ASP A 82 -38.32 1.88 -11.54
C ASP A 82 -36.81 2.19 -11.65
N ILE A 83 -35.96 1.17 -11.74
CA ILE A 83 -34.50 1.31 -11.85
C ILE A 83 -34.01 0.88 -13.22
N TYR A 84 -33.10 1.68 -13.80
CA TYR A 84 -32.43 1.43 -15.08
C TYR A 84 -30.92 1.37 -14.86
N ILE A 85 -30.29 0.26 -15.21
CA ILE A 85 -28.87 -0.02 -14.99
C ILE A 85 -28.15 -0.11 -16.35
N PRO A 86 -27.47 0.95 -16.80
CA PRO A 86 -26.65 0.88 -18.00
C PRO A 86 -25.18 0.55 -17.73
N ASP A 87 -24.58 -0.12 -18.72
CA ASP A 87 -23.16 -0.36 -18.82
C ASP A 87 -22.59 -1.06 -17.57
N PHE A 88 -23.18 -2.20 -17.23
CA PHE A 88 -22.83 -2.92 -16.01
C PHE A 88 -22.81 -4.44 -16.20
N PRO A 89 -21.63 -5.08 -16.13
CA PRO A 89 -21.54 -6.53 -16.09
C PRO A 89 -22.26 -7.07 -14.85
N ILE A 90 -23.27 -7.93 -15.06
CA ILE A 90 -24.11 -8.47 -13.97
C ILE A 90 -23.30 -9.23 -12.92
N ASP A 91 -22.25 -9.96 -13.31
CA ASP A 91 -21.38 -10.67 -12.36
C ASP A 91 -20.58 -9.69 -11.49
N ALA A 92 -20.32 -8.49 -11.99
CA ALA A 92 -19.72 -7.41 -11.23
C ALA A 92 -20.70 -6.68 -10.30
N LEU A 93 -22.01 -6.98 -10.35
CA LEU A 93 -22.99 -6.52 -9.36
C LEU A 93 -23.02 -7.38 -8.11
N SER A 94 -22.44 -8.59 -8.13
CA SER A 94 -22.37 -9.42 -6.93
C SER A 94 -21.56 -8.71 -5.83
N PRO A 95 -22.08 -8.60 -4.60
CA PRO A 95 -21.39 -7.90 -3.53
C PRO A 95 -20.10 -8.64 -3.18
N ARG A 96 -19.00 -7.91 -3.02
CA ARG A 96 -17.78 -8.49 -2.46
C ARG A 96 -18.04 -8.96 -1.05
N LEU A 97 -17.71 -10.21 -0.77
CA LEU A 97 -17.73 -10.75 0.58
C LEU A 97 -16.39 -10.55 1.30
N GLU A 98 -16.51 -10.34 2.60
CA GLU A 98 -15.43 -10.27 3.58
C GLU A 98 -15.70 -11.31 4.67
N LEU A 99 -14.71 -12.17 4.92
CA LEU A 99 -14.72 -13.18 5.96
C LEU A 99 -13.74 -12.75 7.05
N MET A 100 -14.26 -12.44 8.23
CA MET A 100 -13.48 -11.92 9.36
C MET A 100 -13.44 -12.91 10.52
N TYR A 101 -12.29 -13.01 11.18
CA TYR A 101 -12.20 -13.71 12.46
C TYR A 101 -12.65 -12.77 13.59
N ILE A 102 -13.55 -13.25 14.46
CA ILE A 102 -14.05 -12.51 15.62
C ILE A 102 -13.56 -13.22 16.90
N PRO A 103 -12.53 -12.70 17.58
CA PRO A 103 -11.97 -13.33 18.77
C PRO A 103 -12.94 -13.36 19.96
N ASP A 104 -13.73 -12.29 20.12
CA ASP A 104 -14.76 -12.18 21.15
C ASP A 104 -16.15 -12.30 20.50
N PRO A 105 -16.84 -13.45 20.63
CA PRO A 105 -18.16 -13.66 20.04
C PRO A 105 -19.20 -12.63 20.48
N SER A 106 -19.02 -11.97 21.63
CA SER A 106 -19.94 -10.92 22.08
C SER A 106 -19.91 -9.67 21.19
N ALA A 107 -18.85 -9.49 20.38
CA ALA A 107 -18.76 -8.43 19.40
C ALA A 107 -19.63 -8.66 18.15
N VAL A 108 -20.04 -9.91 17.84
CA VAL A 108 -20.83 -10.24 16.64
C VAL A 108 -22.12 -9.43 16.59
N GLY A 109 -22.87 -9.40 17.70
CA GLY A 109 -24.12 -8.64 17.79
C GLY A 109 -23.91 -7.13 17.60
N LEU A 110 -22.83 -6.58 18.16
CA LEU A 110 -22.48 -5.17 18.02
C LEU A 110 -22.05 -4.81 16.59
N ILE A 111 -21.33 -5.70 15.90
CA ILE A 111 -20.94 -5.50 14.49
C ILE A 111 -22.18 -5.49 13.60
N SER A 112 -23.10 -6.43 13.81
CA SER A 112 -24.37 -6.48 13.10
C SER A 112 -25.21 -5.22 13.34
N ASP A 113 -25.27 -4.76 14.60
CA ASP A 113 -25.98 -3.54 14.99
C ASP A 113 -25.35 -2.28 14.38
N PHE A 114 -24.02 -2.15 14.43
CA PHE A 114 -23.29 -1.04 13.82
C PHE A 114 -23.58 -0.93 12.31
N ASN A 115 -23.48 -2.05 11.59
CA ASN A 115 -23.74 -2.05 10.14
C ASN A 115 -25.22 -1.77 9.83
N SER A 116 -26.15 -2.32 10.62
CA SER A 116 -27.57 -2.05 10.48
C SER A 116 -27.90 -0.57 10.70
N LYS A 117 -27.34 0.04 11.74
CA LYS A 117 -27.49 1.48 12.04
C LYS A 117 -26.85 2.36 10.97
N LEU A 118 -25.64 2.03 10.51
CA LEU A 118 -24.97 2.79 9.46
C LEU A 118 -25.74 2.72 8.12
N PHE A 119 -26.32 1.56 7.81
CA PHE A 119 -27.19 1.39 6.65
C PHE A 119 -28.50 2.19 6.81
N ALA A 120 -29.14 2.12 7.97
CA ALA A 120 -30.33 2.93 8.26
C ALA A 120 -30.04 4.43 8.17
N LEU A 121 -28.89 4.88 8.67
CA LEU A 121 -28.40 6.24 8.53
C LEU A 121 -28.21 6.65 7.07
N LYS A 122 -27.64 5.77 6.22
CA LYS A 122 -27.52 6.00 4.77
C LYS A 122 -28.90 6.23 4.14
N ILE A 123 -29.91 5.45 4.51
CA ILE A 123 -31.29 5.62 4.03
C ILE A 123 -31.86 6.95 4.53
N LEU A 124 -31.77 7.22 5.83
CA LEU A 124 -32.31 8.41 6.47
C LEU A 124 -31.74 9.69 5.85
N ILE A 125 -30.41 9.78 5.77
CA ILE A 125 -29.74 10.96 5.24
C ILE A 125 -29.96 11.09 3.73
N GLY A 126 -30.03 9.97 2.99
CA GLY A 126 -30.32 9.98 1.56
C GLY A 126 -31.73 10.48 1.23
N ARG A 127 -32.73 10.21 2.08
CA ARG A 127 -34.11 10.71 1.96
C ARG A 127 -34.23 12.18 2.36
N ASN A 128 -33.48 12.61 3.37
CA ASN A 128 -33.56 13.96 3.92
C ASN A 128 -32.43 14.90 3.46
N ALA A 129 -31.67 14.54 2.43
CA ALA A 129 -30.43 15.21 2.06
C ALA A 129 -30.57 16.73 1.83
N LEU A 130 -31.72 17.21 1.35
CA LEU A 130 -31.98 18.65 1.15
C LEU A 130 -32.33 19.40 2.44
N LEU A 131 -32.71 18.69 3.50
CA LEU A 131 -33.14 19.23 4.79
C LEU A 131 -32.03 19.18 5.85
N VAL A 132 -30.92 18.51 5.56
CA VAL A 132 -29.83 18.25 6.50
C VAL A 132 -28.68 19.24 6.30
N ASP A 133 -28.06 19.67 7.41
CA ASP A 133 -26.86 20.53 7.42
C ASP A 133 -25.67 19.88 6.69
N ASP A 134 -24.95 20.67 5.89
CA ASP A 134 -23.80 20.17 5.11
C ASP A 134 -22.65 19.63 5.96
N ARG A 135 -22.49 20.08 7.22
CA ARG A 135 -21.50 19.52 8.16
C ARG A 135 -21.84 18.07 8.51
N LEU A 136 -23.12 17.75 8.69
CA LEU A 136 -23.58 16.38 8.94
C LEU A 136 -23.40 15.48 7.72
N LYS A 137 -23.64 16.01 6.52
CA LYS A 137 -23.35 15.28 5.27
C LYS A 137 -21.87 14.93 5.16
N LYS A 138 -20.98 15.89 5.47
CA LYS A 138 -19.52 15.66 5.50
C LYS A 138 -19.13 14.62 6.54
N LEU A 139 -19.70 14.68 7.74
CA LEU A 139 -19.46 13.71 8.81
C LEU A 139 -19.90 12.30 8.39
N PHE A 140 -21.11 12.17 7.84
CA PHE A 140 -21.62 10.91 7.29
C PHE A 140 -20.75 10.37 6.14
N ASN A 141 -20.43 11.20 5.15
CA ASN A 141 -19.63 10.79 4.00
C ASN A 141 -18.24 10.30 4.42
N SER A 142 -17.64 10.96 5.41
CA SER A 142 -16.36 10.56 5.98
C SER A 142 -16.47 9.21 6.70
N GLY A 143 -17.42 9.06 7.63
CA GLY A 143 -17.60 7.83 8.39
C GLY A 143 -17.97 6.64 7.51
N PHE A 144 -18.88 6.82 6.56
CA PHE A 144 -19.32 5.75 5.64
C PHE A 144 -18.18 5.27 4.73
N LYS A 145 -17.29 6.17 4.30
CA LYS A 145 -16.09 5.82 3.54
C LYS A 145 -15.12 4.97 4.35
N GLN A 146 -15.12 5.11 5.69
CA GLN A 146 -14.18 4.45 6.58
C GLN A 146 -14.76 3.20 7.27
N LYS A 147 -15.97 2.77 6.95
CA LYS A 147 -16.63 1.62 7.63
C LYS A 147 -15.76 0.36 7.70
N THR A 148 -15.09 -0.03 6.61
CA THR A 148 -14.25 -1.24 6.58
C THR A 148 -13.06 -1.10 7.52
N LYS A 149 -12.56 0.13 7.72
CA LYS A 149 -11.49 0.43 8.67
C LYS A 149 -11.94 0.37 10.11
N VAL A 150 -13.18 0.77 10.40
CA VAL A 150 -13.80 0.58 11.72
C VAL A 150 -13.92 -0.91 12.04
N LEU A 151 -14.35 -1.72 11.07
CA LEU A 151 -14.55 -3.17 11.25
C LEU A 151 -13.24 -3.99 11.35
N GLU A 152 -12.09 -3.43 10.95
CA GLU A 152 -10.76 -4.02 11.23
C GLU A 152 -10.48 -4.10 12.75
N HIS A 153 -11.24 -3.38 13.59
CA HIS A 153 -11.10 -3.37 15.04
C HIS A 153 -12.27 -4.10 15.70
N SER A 154 -12.19 -5.43 15.75
CA SER A 154 -13.24 -6.30 16.29
C SER A 154 -13.35 -6.28 17.83
N GLU A 155 -12.58 -5.45 18.53
CA GLU A 155 -12.65 -5.30 19.98
C GLU A 155 -14.05 -4.80 20.38
N ARG A 156 -14.71 -5.51 21.31
CA ARG A 156 -16.09 -5.26 21.73
C ARG A 156 -16.37 -3.79 22.07
N ASP A 157 -15.54 -3.17 22.92
CA ASP A 157 -15.75 -1.79 23.35
C ASP A 157 -15.45 -0.76 22.24
N ALA A 158 -14.58 -1.10 21.28
CA ALA A 158 -14.35 -0.26 20.10
C ALA A 158 -15.58 -0.26 19.17
N ILE A 159 -16.16 -1.44 18.90
CA ILE A 159 -17.39 -1.53 18.11
C ILE A 159 -18.59 -0.91 18.87
N ALA A 160 -18.69 -1.09 20.19
CA ALA A 160 -19.71 -0.41 20.99
C ALA A 160 -19.61 1.12 20.89
N THR A 161 -18.38 1.65 20.88
CA THR A 161 -18.13 3.07 20.62
C THR A 161 -18.56 3.46 19.20
N ALA A 162 -18.32 2.62 18.19
CA ALA A 162 -18.76 2.84 16.82
C ALA A 162 -20.29 2.91 16.67
N VAL A 163 -21.01 1.99 17.33
CA VAL A 163 -22.48 1.96 17.41
C VAL A 163 -23.00 3.29 17.97
N ALA A 164 -22.46 3.72 19.12
CA ALA A 164 -22.86 4.96 19.75
C ALA A 164 -22.54 6.20 18.89
N CYS A 165 -21.40 6.21 18.18
CA CYS A 165 -21.09 7.27 17.21
C CYS A 165 -22.12 7.32 16.07
N ALA A 166 -22.51 6.17 15.52
CA ALA A 166 -23.52 6.10 14.47
C ALA A 166 -24.89 6.62 14.96
N ASP A 167 -25.27 6.31 16.20
CA ASP A 167 -26.49 6.82 16.83
C ASP A 167 -26.46 8.34 17.04
N ILE A 168 -25.36 8.90 17.57
CA ILE A 168 -25.19 10.35 17.73
C ILE A 168 -25.40 11.06 16.38
N VAL A 169 -24.74 10.58 15.32
CA VAL A 169 -24.88 11.17 13.98
C VAL A 169 -26.30 11.01 13.45
N THR A 170 -26.94 9.86 13.67
CA THR A 170 -28.33 9.59 13.26
C THR A 170 -29.29 10.59 13.90
N TYR A 171 -29.23 10.77 15.20
CA TYR A 171 -30.13 11.69 15.91
C TYR A 171 -29.84 13.15 15.59
N CYS A 172 -28.59 13.52 15.30
CA CYS A 172 -28.28 14.84 14.78
C CYS A 172 -28.88 15.07 13.38
N VAL A 173 -28.87 14.05 12.51
CA VAL A 173 -29.51 14.12 11.18
C VAL A 173 -31.03 14.26 11.30
N GLU A 174 -31.68 13.48 12.17
CA GLU A 174 -33.12 13.60 12.45
C GLU A 174 -33.46 15.00 12.96
N MET A 175 -32.69 15.51 13.92
CA MET A 175 -32.87 16.86 14.48
C MET A 175 -32.68 17.94 13.42
N SER A 176 -31.64 17.84 12.59
CA SER A 176 -31.40 18.79 11.51
C SER A 176 -32.55 18.83 10.51
N ALA A 177 -33.08 17.66 10.11
CA ALA A 177 -34.20 17.59 9.19
C ALA A 177 -35.49 18.19 9.81
N ALA A 178 -35.74 17.92 11.09
CA ALA A 178 -36.89 18.48 11.81
C ALA A 178 -36.80 20.00 11.95
N LEU A 179 -35.60 20.55 12.24
CA LEU A 179 -35.36 21.99 12.33
C LEU A 179 -35.55 22.72 11.00
N SER A 180 -35.21 22.07 9.88
CA SER A 180 -35.46 22.62 8.54
C SER A 180 -36.96 22.76 8.25
N ALA A 181 -37.78 21.80 8.71
CA ALA A 181 -39.23 21.87 8.60
C ALA A 181 -39.88 22.85 9.59
N LYS A 182 -39.34 22.94 10.81
CA LYS A 182 -39.84 23.82 11.88
C LYS A 182 -38.67 24.43 12.67
N PRO A 183 -38.23 25.65 12.32
CA PRO A 183 -37.09 26.29 12.98
C PRO A 183 -37.32 26.54 14.48
N ASP A 184 -36.30 26.27 15.28
CA ASP A 184 -36.25 26.55 16.71
C ASP A 184 -34.83 27.02 17.07
N ALA A 185 -34.70 28.23 17.62
CA ALA A 185 -33.40 28.86 17.86
C ALA A 185 -32.58 28.14 18.94
N ALA A 186 -33.23 27.64 20.00
CA ALA A 186 -32.55 26.97 21.09
C ALA A 186 -32.02 25.60 20.65
N ALA A 187 -32.84 24.84 19.93
CA ALA A 187 -32.43 23.55 19.39
C ALA A 187 -31.39 23.69 18.26
N THR A 188 -31.43 24.78 17.49
CA THR A 188 -30.40 25.11 16.49
C THR A 188 -29.05 25.41 17.16
N ALA A 189 -29.05 26.21 18.24
CA ALA A 189 -27.85 26.47 19.02
C ALA A 189 -27.29 25.18 19.64
N TYR A 190 -28.16 24.35 20.24
CA TYR A 190 -27.78 23.03 20.76
C TYR A 190 -27.14 22.12 19.70
N LEU A 191 -27.74 22.02 18.51
CA LEU A 191 -27.18 21.21 17.42
C LEU A 191 -25.80 21.74 16.99
N ASN A 192 -25.60 23.05 16.95
CA ASN A 192 -24.30 23.66 16.67
C ASN A 192 -23.25 23.31 17.73
N ASP A 193 -23.63 23.34 19.02
CA ASP A 193 -22.73 23.00 20.12
C ASP A 193 -22.34 21.52 20.09
N VAL A 194 -23.27 20.61 19.81
CA VAL A 194 -22.96 19.17 19.60
C VAL A 194 -22.01 19.00 18.42
N LEU A 195 -22.30 19.65 17.28
CA LEU A 195 -21.47 19.58 16.08
C LEU A 195 -20.05 20.12 16.33
N SER A 196 -19.88 21.16 17.15
CA SER A 196 -18.56 21.70 17.49
C SER A 196 -17.68 20.74 18.31
N ASN A 197 -18.32 19.82 19.03
CA ASN A 197 -17.63 18.79 19.81
C ASN A 197 -17.26 17.58 18.95
N ILE A 198 -18.15 17.13 18.06
CA ILE A 198 -17.92 15.95 17.22
C ILE A 198 -17.28 16.28 15.85
N ALA A 199 -17.16 17.56 15.51
CA ALA A 199 -16.46 18.05 14.33
C ALA A 199 -15.79 19.41 14.64
N GLY A 200 -14.53 19.58 14.21
CA GLY A 200 -13.79 20.85 14.38
C GLY A 200 -12.73 20.79 15.47
N ASP A 201 -12.50 21.93 16.14
CA ASP A 201 -11.29 22.13 16.96
C ASP A 201 -11.28 21.32 18.25
N ALA A 202 -12.44 21.01 18.84
CA ALA A 202 -12.52 20.13 20.01
C ALA A 202 -12.06 18.70 19.67
N LEU A 203 -12.56 18.13 18.57
CA LEU A 203 -12.12 16.83 18.07
C LEU A 203 -10.62 16.84 17.72
N ARG A 204 -10.13 17.90 17.06
CA ARG A 204 -8.69 18.03 16.72
C ARG A 204 -7.81 18.10 17.96
N SER A 205 -8.22 18.86 18.96
CA SER A 205 -7.47 18.97 20.22
C SER A 205 -7.41 17.63 20.95
N ALA A 206 -8.53 16.91 21.02
CA ALA A 206 -8.55 15.56 21.60
C ALA A 206 -7.66 14.60 20.81
N LYS A 207 -7.75 14.63 19.47
CA LYS A 207 -6.92 13.83 18.57
C LYS A 207 -5.43 14.09 18.76
N ASP A 208 -5.00 15.35 18.82
CA ASP A 208 -3.59 15.70 18.98
C ASP A 208 -3.04 15.20 20.33
N TYR A 209 -3.83 15.31 21.39
CA TYR A 209 -3.50 14.73 22.70
C TYR A 209 -3.41 13.19 22.65
N ILE A 210 -4.35 12.54 21.98
CA ILE A 210 -4.32 11.08 21.77
C ILE A 210 -3.04 10.65 21.02
N ILE A 211 -2.69 11.34 19.93
CA ILE A 211 -1.50 11.02 19.11
C ILE A 211 -0.21 11.15 19.93
N GLN A 212 -0.14 12.13 20.83
CA GLN A 212 0.98 12.28 21.75
C GLN A 212 1.13 11.04 22.66
N ASN A 213 0.02 10.54 23.21
CA ASN A 213 0.01 9.36 24.08
C ASN A 213 0.26 8.04 23.32
N MET A 214 -0.16 7.92 22.06
CA MET A 214 0.20 6.80 21.17
C MET A 214 1.69 6.81 20.77
N GLY A 215 2.48 7.81 21.20
CA GLY A 215 3.90 7.96 20.86
C GLY A 215 4.89 7.22 21.74
N GLY A 216 4.45 6.41 22.70
CA GLY A 216 5.34 5.65 23.58
C GLY A 216 6.17 4.61 22.83
N PHE A 217 7.50 4.73 22.86
CA PHE A 217 8.43 3.73 22.30
C PHE A 217 8.64 2.50 23.22
N VAL A 218 7.66 2.18 24.09
CA VAL A 218 7.82 1.15 25.13
C VAL A 218 8.00 -0.24 24.52
N LYS A 219 7.17 -0.59 23.53
CA LYS A 219 7.29 -1.87 22.81
C LYS A 219 8.60 -1.97 22.02
N ASP A 220 9.05 -0.87 21.42
CA ASP A 220 10.36 -0.79 20.76
C ASP A 220 11.52 -1.02 21.76
N GLU A 221 11.44 -0.45 22.96
CA GLU A 221 12.42 -0.66 24.03
C GLU A 221 12.42 -2.13 24.52
N GLN A 222 11.24 -2.72 24.70
CA GLN A 222 11.09 -4.14 25.08
C GLN A 222 11.70 -5.08 24.04
N MET A 223 11.50 -4.81 22.75
CA MET A 223 12.09 -5.63 21.69
C MET A 223 13.60 -5.70 21.80
N ASP A 224 14.30 -4.70 22.35
CA ASP A 224 15.75 -4.73 22.54
C ASP A 224 16.16 -5.66 23.69
N GLU A 225 15.33 -5.81 24.73
CA GLU A 225 15.59 -6.62 25.94
C GLU A 225 15.35 -8.13 25.75
N LEU A 226 14.54 -8.52 24.77
CA LEU A 226 14.18 -9.93 24.52
C LEU A 226 15.26 -10.75 23.82
N GLU A 227 15.38 -12.04 24.13
CA GLU A 227 16.25 -12.97 23.38
C GLU A 227 15.48 -13.96 22.51
N ASN A 228 14.23 -14.29 22.89
CA ASN A 228 13.42 -15.29 22.20
C ASN A 228 12.87 -14.75 20.87
N PRO A 229 13.16 -15.40 19.72
CA PRO A 229 12.60 -15.08 18.42
C PRO A 229 11.09 -14.87 18.38
N ARG A 230 10.35 -15.76 19.03
CA ARG A 230 8.88 -15.77 18.98
C ARG A 230 8.29 -14.57 19.70
N ASP A 231 8.90 -14.17 20.82
CA ASP A 231 8.43 -13.04 21.62
C ASP A 231 8.71 -11.70 20.91
N ILE A 232 9.85 -11.60 20.22
CA ILE A 232 10.19 -10.42 19.40
C ILE A 232 9.17 -10.22 18.26
N LEU A 233 8.80 -11.30 17.56
CA LEU A 233 7.82 -11.25 16.48
C LEU A 233 6.44 -10.82 16.99
N LYS A 234 5.99 -11.34 18.14
CA LYS A 234 4.73 -10.92 18.77
C LYS A 234 4.70 -9.43 19.09
N ILE A 235 5.78 -8.89 19.68
CA ILE A 235 5.84 -7.45 19.99
C ILE A 235 5.89 -6.61 18.71
N GLU A 236 6.63 -7.02 17.68
CA GLU A 236 6.70 -6.28 16.42
C GLU A 236 5.38 -6.23 15.67
N GLU A 237 4.63 -7.33 15.67
CA GLU A 237 3.29 -7.41 15.07
C GLU A 237 2.35 -6.44 15.78
N SER A 238 2.33 -6.52 17.12
CA SER A 238 1.59 -5.59 17.98
C SER A 238 1.97 -4.13 17.70
N ASN A 239 3.27 -3.82 17.62
CA ASN A 239 3.78 -2.49 17.31
C ASN A 239 3.41 -2.03 15.88
N THR A 240 3.35 -2.94 14.91
CA THR A 240 2.94 -2.62 13.53
C THR A 240 1.45 -2.24 13.48
N ARG A 241 0.60 -2.94 14.24
CA ARG A 241 -0.82 -2.60 14.40
C ARG A 241 -0.97 -1.22 15.05
N ASP A 242 -0.19 -0.94 16.10
CA ASP A 242 -0.12 0.35 16.78
C ASP A 242 0.28 1.50 15.83
N PHE A 243 1.35 1.32 15.06
CA PHE A 243 1.81 2.31 14.08
C PHE A 243 0.76 2.56 12.98
N SER A 244 0.03 1.52 12.56
CA SER A 244 -1.05 1.64 11.58
C SER A 244 -2.19 2.52 12.13
N ALA A 245 -2.66 2.23 13.35
CA ALA A 245 -3.70 3.00 14.03
C ALA A 245 -3.26 4.46 14.25
N LYS A 246 -2.09 4.67 14.85
CA LYS A 246 -1.51 6.01 15.05
C LYS A 246 -1.39 6.78 13.74
N GLY A 247 -0.91 6.11 12.69
CA GLY A 247 -0.81 6.69 11.37
C GLY A 247 -2.16 7.22 10.89
N ARG A 248 -3.21 6.39 10.93
CA ARG A 248 -4.54 6.77 10.46
C ARG A 248 -5.16 7.89 11.29
N VAL A 249 -5.14 7.80 12.61
CA VAL A 249 -5.60 8.87 13.52
C VAL A 249 -4.89 10.18 13.19
N ASN A 250 -3.58 10.16 12.92
CA ASN A 250 -2.82 11.35 12.54
C ASN A 250 -3.22 11.98 11.19
N TYR A 251 -3.77 11.21 10.25
CA TYR A 251 -4.13 11.71 8.90
C TYR A 251 -5.62 12.01 8.71
N THR A 252 -6.45 11.91 9.76
CA THR A 252 -7.89 12.12 9.67
C THR A 252 -8.43 13.04 10.75
N ASP A 253 -9.54 13.72 10.44
CA ASP A 253 -10.39 14.44 11.40
C ASP A 253 -11.78 13.75 11.48
N ASP A 254 -11.83 12.46 11.16
CA ASP A 254 -13.06 11.66 11.19
C ASP A 254 -13.38 11.24 12.62
N PHE A 255 -14.52 11.72 13.13
CA PHE A 255 -15.01 11.45 14.49
C PHE A 255 -15.04 9.96 14.85
N MET A 256 -15.51 9.13 13.92
CA MET A 256 -15.68 7.70 14.15
C MET A 256 -14.32 7.00 14.22
N ILE A 257 -13.40 7.31 13.29
CA ILE A 257 -12.05 6.74 13.29
C ILE A 257 -11.24 7.19 14.51
N VAL A 258 -11.26 8.50 14.82
CA VAL A 258 -10.54 9.02 15.99
C VAL A 258 -11.05 8.35 17.27
N SER A 259 -12.35 8.13 17.42
CA SER A 259 -12.91 7.50 18.62
C SER A 259 -12.62 5.99 18.66
N VAL A 260 -12.96 5.27 17.59
CA VAL A 260 -12.91 3.80 17.56
C VAL A 260 -11.48 3.28 17.58
N GLU A 261 -10.58 3.81 16.73
CA GLU A 261 -9.21 3.29 16.68
C GLU A 261 -8.44 3.57 17.98
N SER A 262 -8.76 4.68 18.65
CA SER A 262 -8.15 5.03 19.93
C SER A 262 -8.60 4.09 21.06
N VAL A 263 -9.89 3.75 21.09
CA VAL A 263 -10.44 2.76 22.03
C VAL A 263 -9.89 1.36 21.74
N ALA A 264 -9.84 0.95 20.46
CA ALA A 264 -9.26 -0.32 20.04
C ALA A 264 -7.77 -0.43 20.42
N TYR A 265 -7.00 0.63 20.15
CA TYR A 265 -5.60 0.74 20.53
C TYR A 265 -5.40 0.56 22.04
N ALA A 266 -6.19 1.29 22.85
CA ALA A 266 -6.07 1.22 24.31
C ALA A 266 -6.53 -0.14 24.89
N ALA A 267 -7.64 -0.70 24.38
CA ALA A 267 -8.14 -2.01 24.79
C ALA A 267 -7.08 -3.11 24.53
N ARG A 268 -6.58 -3.15 23.30
CA ARG A 268 -5.52 -4.07 22.86
C ARG A 268 -4.28 -3.94 23.71
N ASN A 269 -3.77 -2.72 23.89
CA ASN A 269 -2.59 -2.47 24.71
C ASN A 269 -2.77 -2.88 26.17
N THR A 270 -3.98 -2.77 26.70
CA THR A 270 -4.27 -3.22 28.07
C THR A 270 -4.21 -4.75 28.19
N VAL A 271 -4.79 -5.48 27.24
CA VAL A 271 -4.68 -6.94 27.18
C VAL A 271 -3.22 -7.36 26.98
N GLU A 272 -2.54 -6.74 26.03
CA GLU A 272 -1.14 -7.02 25.70
C GLU A 272 -0.18 -6.63 26.83
N ALA A 273 -0.50 -5.64 27.68
CA ALA A 273 0.31 -5.34 28.85
C ALA A 273 0.32 -6.51 29.86
N GLY A 274 -0.68 -7.38 29.88
CA GLY A 274 -0.67 -8.61 30.67
C GLY A 274 0.05 -9.76 29.99
N ALA A 275 -0.08 -9.87 28.66
CA ALA A 275 0.40 -11.03 27.89
C ALA A 275 1.80 -10.87 27.26
N LEU A 276 2.19 -9.63 26.91
CA LEU A 276 3.40 -9.29 26.15
C LEU A 276 4.36 -8.39 26.94
N ALA A 277 3.96 -7.82 28.08
CA ALA A 277 4.86 -6.99 28.88
C ALA A 277 5.91 -7.86 29.60
N TYR A 278 7.18 -7.52 29.42
CA TYR A 278 8.29 -8.31 29.96
C TYR A 278 8.73 -7.86 31.36
N THR A 279 8.44 -6.61 31.70
CA THR A 279 8.69 -6.06 33.03
C THR A 279 7.43 -5.40 33.56
N LYS A 280 7.27 -5.41 34.89
CA LYS A 280 6.17 -4.72 35.56
C LYS A 280 6.11 -3.23 35.19
N THR A 281 7.27 -2.58 35.11
CA THR A 281 7.39 -1.17 34.71
C THR A 281 6.91 -0.93 33.28
N ASN A 282 7.20 -1.84 32.34
CA ASN A 282 6.71 -1.72 30.96
C ASN A 282 5.19 -1.90 30.88
N ALA A 283 4.65 -2.88 31.63
CA ALA A 283 3.20 -3.07 31.76
C ALA A 283 2.52 -1.79 32.29
N GLU A 284 3.05 -1.22 33.37
CA GLU A 284 2.53 0.01 33.99
C GLU A 284 2.58 1.21 33.04
N ARG A 285 3.66 1.38 32.27
CA ARG A 285 3.78 2.46 31.26
C ARG A 285 2.76 2.32 30.13
N ILE A 286 2.58 1.09 29.60
CA ILE A 286 1.60 0.81 28.55
C ILE A 286 0.18 1.06 29.07
N GLN A 287 -0.14 0.56 30.27
CA GLN A 287 -1.45 0.76 30.90
C GLN A 287 -1.75 2.23 31.19
N ALA A 288 -0.77 3.00 31.67
CA ALA A 288 -0.92 4.43 31.92
C ALA A 288 -1.23 5.20 30.62
N ALA A 289 -0.49 4.95 29.54
CA ALA A 289 -0.75 5.57 28.25
C ALA A 289 -2.13 5.21 27.68
N SER A 290 -2.53 3.92 27.77
CA SER A 290 -3.86 3.47 27.37
C SER A 290 -4.98 4.12 28.18
N ALA A 291 -4.78 4.30 29.49
CA ALA A 291 -5.74 4.97 30.36
C ALA A 291 -5.93 6.44 29.97
N GLU A 292 -4.84 7.17 29.68
CA GLU A 292 -4.91 8.56 29.20
C GLU A 292 -5.66 8.69 27.87
N ILE A 293 -5.42 7.78 26.92
CA ILE A 293 -6.13 7.74 25.64
C ILE A 293 -7.64 7.54 25.85
N VAL A 294 -8.01 6.55 26.66
CA VAL A 294 -9.42 6.27 26.99
C VAL A 294 -10.08 7.45 27.69
N GLN A 295 -9.39 8.12 28.61
CA GLN A 295 -9.93 9.30 29.29
C GLN A 295 -10.13 10.48 28.34
N ALA A 296 -9.23 10.67 27.36
CA ALA A 296 -9.39 11.70 26.33
C ALA A 296 -10.64 11.44 25.47
N VAL A 297 -10.85 10.19 25.04
CA VAL A 297 -12.05 9.79 24.29
C VAL A 297 -13.32 9.93 25.15
N ALA A 298 -13.29 9.46 26.40
CA ALA A 298 -14.42 9.59 27.32
C ALA A 298 -14.78 11.07 27.58
N SER A 299 -13.79 11.95 27.68
CA SER A 299 -13.99 13.40 27.87
C SER A 299 -14.67 14.05 26.66
N LEU A 300 -14.35 13.61 25.43
CA LEU A 300 -15.02 14.06 24.21
C LEU A 300 -16.53 13.79 24.28
N PHE A 301 -16.92 12.57 24.64
CA PHE A 301 -18.34 12.19 24.77
C PHE A 301 -19.02 12.83 25.99
N LYS A 302 -18.28 13.02 27.09
CA LYS A 302 -18.78 13.76 28.26
C LYS A 302 -19.18 15.19 27.89
N ASN A 303 -18.43 15.87 27.02
CA ASN A 303 -18.78 17.21 26.57
C ASN A 303 -20.09 17.21 25.77
N VAL A 304 -20.26 16.25 24.85
CA VAL A 304 -21.53 16.09 24.11
C VAL A 304 -22.70 15.86 25.07
N LYS A 305 -22.53 14.96 26.05
CA LYS A 305 -23.53 14.68 27.09
C LYS A 305 -23.88 15.94 27.89
N ASN A 306 -22.89 16.70 28.35
CA ASN A 306 -23.11 17.91 29.13
C ASN A 306 -23.91 18.95 28.34
N VAL A 307 -23.59 19.14 27.05
CA VAL A 307 -24.33 20.03 26.16
C VAL A 307 -25.79 19.58 26.02
N SER A 308 -26.04 18.27 25.88
CA SER A 308 -27.40 17.71 25.87
C SER A 308 -28.14 17.94 27.18
N ASP A 309 -27.51 17.68 28.32
CA ASP A 309 -28.14 17.80 29.62
C ASP A 309 -28.49 19.26 29.95
N VAL A 310 -27.63 20.22 29.58
CA VAL A 310 -27.92 21.65 29.72
C VAL A 310 -29.14 22.05 28.90
N PHE A 311 -29.22 21.61 27.64
CA PHE A 311 -30.38 21.87 26.79
C PHE A 311 -31.66 21.24 27.35
N LEU A 312 -31.60 20.00 27.83
CA LEU A 312 -32.75 19.31 28.43
C LEU A 312 -33.24 20.01 29.70
N ALA A 313 -32.34 20.55 30.52
CA ALA A 313 -32.69 21.30 31.72
C ALA A 313 -33.36 22.64 31.41
N SER A 314 -32.91 23.36 30.37
CA SER A 314 -33.47 24.67 29.99
C SER A 314 -34.68 24.59 29.07
N SER A 315 -34.88 23.46 28.37
CA SER A 315 -35.81 23.33 27.24
C SER A 315 -36.60 22.02 27.28
N ALA A 316 -36.92 21.50 28.47
CA ALA A 316 -37.60 20.21 28.65
C ALA A 316 -38.94 20.09 27.90
N SER A 317 -39.66 21.20 27.69
CA SER A 317 -40.92 21.24 26.93
C SER A 317 -40.74 21.40 25.42
N ASN A 318 -39.49 21.42 24.92
CA ASN A 318 -39.22 21.54 23.50
C ASN A 318 -39.59 20.25 22.76
N ALA A 319 -40.22 20.36 21.59
CA ALA A 319 -40.62 19.21 20.78
C ALA A 319 -39.43 18.32 20.34
N LEU A 320 -38.20 18.86 20.34
CA LEU A 320 -36.98 18.16 19.97
C LEU A 320 -36.19 17.62 21.18
N ALA A 321 -36.66 17.85 22.42
CA ALA A 321 -36.05 17.32 23.63
C ALA A 321 -35.87 15.77 23.61
N PRO A 322 -36.79 14.96 23.08
CA PRO A 322 -36.58 13.50 22.97
C PRO A 322 -35.37 13.10 22.11
N LEU A 323 -35.04 13.88 21.08
CA LEU A 323 -33.84 13.64 20.27
C LEU A 323 -32.57 14.03 21.04
N ALA A 324 -32.61 15.11 21.82
CA ALA A 324 -31.50 15.50 22.68
C ALA A 324 -31.23 14.46 23.79
N GLU A 325 -32.28 13.86 24.36
CA GLU A 325 -32.17 12.75 25.32
C GLU A 325 -31.48 11.52 24.70
N LYS A 326 -31.88 11.14 23.47
CA LYS A 326 -31.22 10.06 22.73
C LYS A 326 -29.74 10.36 22.44
N ILE A 327 -29.39 11.60 22.09
CA ILE A 327 -27.99 12.02 21.90
C ILE A 327 -27.22 11.92 23.23
N SER A 328 -27.79 12.39 24.36
CA SER A 328 -27.18 12.28 25.69
C SER A 328 -26.92 10.81 26.07
N LEU A 329 -27.91 9.94 25.84
CA LEU A 329 -27.80 8.50 26.12
C LEU A 329 -26.74 7.81 25.25
N ALA A 330 -26.68 8.13 23.96
CA ALA A 330 -25.66 7.61 23.05
C ALA A 330 -24.25 8.09 23.46
N ALA A 331 -24.10 9.36 23.83
CA ALA A 331 -22.85 9.90 24.37
C ALA A 331 -22.43 9.22 25.68
N SER A 332 -23.39 8.95 26.59
CA SER A 332 -23.12 8.17 27.81
C SER A 332 -22.66 6.75 27.49
N SER A 333 -23.32 6.09 26.54
CA SER A 333 -22.96 4.73 26.11
C SER A 333 -21.55 4.66 25.52
N ALA A 334 -21.17 5.66 24.71
CA ALA A 334 -19.82 5.77 24.16
C ALA A 334 -18.76 6.03 25.25
N MET A 335 -19.07 6.92 26.20
CA MET A 335 -18.21 7.20 27.34
C MET A 335 -17.97 5.92 28.17
N ASP A 336 -19.03 5.17 28.47
CA ASP A 336 -18.95 3.93 29.24
C ASP A 336 -18.18 2.83 28.49
N ALA A 337 -18.38 2.73 27.16
CA ALA A 337 -17.61 1.82 26.31
C ALA A 337 -16.12 2.16 26.31
N ALA A 338 -15.76 3.43 26.11
CA ALA A 338 -14.38 3.88 26.20
C ALA A 338 -13.79 3.53 27.58
N LEU A 339 -14.47 3.86 28.68
CA LEU A 339 -13.97 3.60 30.03
C LEU A 339 -13.80 2.10 30.36
N ARG A 340 -14.66 1.22 29.82
CA ARG A 340 -14.50 -0.24 29.97
C ARG A 340 -13.26 -0.77 29.26
N ALA A 341 -12.83 -0.14 28.17
CA ALA A 341 -11.58 -0.50 27.49
C ALA A 341 -10.33 -0.33 28.35
N LYS A 342 -10.41 0.38 29.49
CA LYS A 342 -9.33 0.44 30.51
C LYS A 342 -9.10 -0.90 31.21
N ASN A 343 -10.12 -1.74 31.31
CA ASN A 343 -10.07 -3.07 31.93
C ASN A 343 -10.92 -4.03 31.08
N PRO A 344 -10.45 -4.39 29.87
CA PRO A 344 -11.19 -5.29 29.01
C PRO A 344 -11.40 -6.63 29.74
N ALA A 345 -12.61 -7.16 29.69
CA ALA A 345 -12.89 -8.47 30.27
C ALA A 345 -11.96 -9.50 29.59
N PRO A 346 -11.30 -10.40 30.34
CA PRO A 346 -10.50 -11.45 29.73
C PRO A 346 -11.41 -12.30 28.82
N ALA A 347 -10.92 -12.67 27.64
CA ALA A 347 -11.58 -13.68 26.83
C ALA A 347 -11.76 -14.93 27.72
N ALA A 348 -12.99 -15.43 27.83
CA ALA A 348 -13.27 -16.58 28.68
C ALA A 348 -12.41 -17.76 28.21
N ALA A 349 -11.39 -18.12 28.99
CA ALA A 349 -10.64 -19.35 28.77
C ALA A 349 -11.62 -20.51 28.95
N SER A 350 -12.03 -21.11 27.84
CA SER A 350 -12.91 -22.27 27.85
C SER A 350 -12.06 -23.49 28.20
N ALA A 351 -12.45 -24.23 29.24
CA ALA A 351 -11.84 -25.52 29.57
C ALA A 351 -12.08 -26.59 28.47
N ASP A 352 -12.93 -26.28 27.48
CA ASP A 352 -13.44 -27.18 26.44
C ASP A 352 -12.83 -26.92 25.05
N GLY A 353 -11.84 -26.04 24.91
CA GLY A 353 -11.16 -25.69 23.65
C GLY A 353 -11.33 -24.23 23.20
N ASP A 354 -10.69 -23.87 22.08
CA ASP A 354 -10.68 -22.51 21.52
C ASP A 354 -11.89 -22.28 20.61
N LYS A 355 -12.71 -21.28 20.97
CA LYS A 355 -13.88 -20.91 20.17
C LYS A 355 -13.45 -20.08 18.95
N ILE A 356 -13.73 -20.61 17.77
CA ILE A 356 -13.46 -19.97 16.49
C ILE A 356 -14.78 -19.43 15.95
N THR A 357 -14.86 -18.10 15.81
CA THR A 357 -16.03 -17.44 15.23
C THR A 357 -15.59 -16.71 13.98
N ALA A 358 -16.12 -17.10 12.82
CA ALA A 358 -15.96 -16.38 11.57
C ALA A 358 -17.25 -15.61 11.25
N LEU A 359 -17.13 -14.37 10.79
CA LEU A 359 -18.24 -13.53 10.39
C LEU A 359 -18.15 -13.26 8.89
N LEU A 360 -19.19 -13.61 8.14
CA LEU A 360 -19.29 -13.33 6.71
C LEU A 360 -20.20 -12.13 6.46
N MET A 361 -19.71 -11.15 5.71
CA MET A 361 -20.45 -9.94 5.39
C MET A 361 -20.17 -9.39 4.00
N GLU A 362 -21.10 -8.59 3.47
CA GLU A 362 -20.88 -7.78 2.28
C GLU A 362 -19.94 -6.60 2.62
N GLN A 363 -18.80 -6.50 1.96
CA GLN A 363 -17.78 -5.47 2.18
C GLN A 363 -18.32 -4.04 1.98
N SER A 364 -19.28 -3.87 1.08
CA SER A 364 -19.86 -2.60 0.66
C SER A 364 -21.02 -2.11 1.52
N SER A 365 -21.86 -3.00 2.03
CA SER A 365 -23.02 -2.65 2.85
C SER A 365 -22.79 -2.92 4.34
N GLY A 366 -21.84 -3.80 4.67
CA GLY A 366 -21.64 -4.35 6.01
C GLY A 366 -22.70 -5.37 6.42
N ARG A 367 -23.67 -5.68 5.54
CA ARG A 367 -24.73 -6.64 5.87
C ARG A 367 -24.13 -8.02 6.08
N THR A 368 -24.58 -8.68 7.12
CA THR A 368 -24.22 -10.06 7.45
C THR A 368 -24.85 -11.00 6.42
N VAL A 369 -24.09 -12.01 6.01
CA VAL A 369 -24.51 -12.96 4.97
C VAL A 369 -24.84 -14.30 5.59
N ALA A 370 -26.11 -14.66 5.57
CA ALA A 370 -26.63 -15.91 6.11
C ALA A 370 -26.74 -17.02 5.04
N GLY A 371 -26.72 -18.28 5.50
CA GLY A 371 -26.93 -19.46 4.66
C GLY A 371 -25.77 -19.82 3.72
N VAL A 372 -24.56 -19.31 3.93
CA VAL A 372 -23.37 -19.66 3.15
C VAL A 372 -22.52 -20.66 3.92
N LYS A 373 -22.04 -21.71 3.25
CA LYS A 373 -21.18 -22.73 3.86
C LYS A 373 -19.74 -22.21 4.00
N ILE A 374 -19.24 -22.15 5.23
CA ILE A 374 -17.85 -21.94 5.58
C ILE A 374 -17.19 -23.31 5.78
N SER A 375 -16.16 -23.58 5.00
CA SER A 375 -15.32 -24.78 5.13
C SER A 375 -14.08 -24.43 5.94
N LEU A 376 -13.83 -25.19 7.00
CA LEU A 376 -12.63 -25.10 7.82
C LEU A 376 -11.74 -26.32 7.58
N LYS A 377 -10.43 -26.09 7.37
CA LYS A 377 -9.40 -27.14 7.26
C LYS A 377 -8.31 -26.86 8.28
N ARG A 378 -7.96 -27.86 9.08
CA ARG A 378 -6.81 -27.82 9.98
C ARG A 378 -5.54 -28.00 9.14
N LEU A 379 -4.68 -27.00 9.15
CA LEU A 379 -3.40 -26.97 8.45
C LEU A 379 -2.24 -27.41 9.37
N LEU A 380 -2.33 -27.08 10.66
CA LEU A 380 -1.37 -27.45 11.70
C LEU A 380 -2.12 -27.87 12.97
N GLY A 381 -1.54 -28.80 13.73
CA GLY A 381 -2.11 -29.36 14.96
C GLY A 381 -2.71 -30.76 14.80
N ALA A 382 -2.91 -31.45 15.91
CA ALA A 382 -3.57 -32.74 16.06
C ALA A 382 -5.00 -32.64 16.64
N GLY A 383 -5.41 -31.46 17.13
CA GLY A 383 -6.75 -31.22 17.71
C GLY A 383 -7.94 -31.34 16.75
N VAL A 384 -9.16 -31.45 17.26
CA VAL A 384 -10.38 -31.73 16.47
C VAL A 384 -11.40 -30.60 16.51
N PHE A 385 -12.21 -30.51 15.45
CA PHE A 385 -13.34 -29.59 15.39
C PHE A 385 -14.60 -30.15 16.06
N ARG A 386 -15.25 -29.35 16.91
CA ARG A 386 -16.54 -29.65 17.55
C ARG A 386 -17.55 -28.54 17.32
N GLY A 387 -18.81 -28.93 17.12
CA GLY A 387 -19.93 -28.00 17.13
C GLY A 387 -20.12 -27.38 18.52
N LEU A 388 -20.94 -26.32 18.59
CA LEU A 388 -21.31 -25.71 19.88
C LEU A 388 -22.12 -26.66 20.79
N ASP A 389 -22.68 -27.73 20.21
CA ASP A 389 -23.35 -28.83 20.91
C ASP A 389 -22.36 -29.89 21.45
N GLY A 390 -21.05 -29.69 21.25
CA GLY A 390 -19.98 -30.58 21.69
C GLY A 390 -19.73 -31.79 20.79
N LYS A 391 -20.50 -31.98 19.71
CA LYS A 391 -20.28 -33.10 18.77
C LYS A 391 -19.13 -32.82 17.82
N GLN A 392 -18.32 -33.83 17.54
CA GLN A 392 -17.27 -33.71 16.52
C GLN A 392 -17.89 -33.46 15.14
N LEU A 393 -17.34 -32.51 14.40
CA LEU A 393 -17.78 -32.16 13.05
C LEU A 393 -16.78 -32.68 12.01
N GLY A 394 -17.32 -33.21 10.91
CA GLY A 394 -16.54 -33.68 9.76
C GLY A 394 -15.56 -34.82 10.10
N SER A 395 -14.41 -34.84 9.42
CA SER A 395 -13.37 -35.88 9.56
C SER A 395 -12.46 -35.68 10.78
N GLY A 396 -12.67 -34.61 11.56
CA GLY A 396 -11.75 -34.16 12.60
C GLY A 396 -10.65 -33.20 12.10
N ALA A 397 -10.18 -33.36 10.85
CA ALA A 397 -9.23 -32.45 10.21
C ALA A 397 -9.90 -31.39 9.32
N SER A 398 -11.18 -31.58 8.98
CA SER A 398 -12.01 -30.58 8.31
C SER A 398 -13.42 -30.56 8.88
N ALA A 399 -14.06 -29.40 8.81
CA ALA A 399 -15.44 -29.19 9.22
C ALA A 399 -16.13 -28.19 8.30
N ASP A 400 -17.42 -28.39 8.06
CA ASP A 400 -18.26 -27.43 7.36
C ASP A 400 -19.31 -26.89 8.31
N ILE A 401 -19.54 -25.59 8.25
CA ILE A 401 -20.57 -24.91 9.03
C ILE A 401 -21.26 -23.87 8.16
N VAL A 402 -22.57 -23.69 8.35
CA VAL A 402 -23.34 -22.69 7.63
C VAL A 402 -23.46 -21.44 8.49
N THR A 403 -23.23 -20.28 7.90
CA THR A 403 -23.43 -18.99 8.57
C THR A 403 -24.88 -18.84 9.06
N GLY A 404 -25.06 -18.49 10.33
CA GLY A 404 -26.35 -18.22 10.95
C GLY A 404 -27.03 -16.95 10.41
N SER A 405 -28.18 -16.59 10.98
CA SER A 405 -28.93 -15.38 10.58
C SER A 405 -28.17 -14.09 10.84
N ASP A 406 -27.26 -14.09 11.83
CA ASP A 406 -26.33 -13.00 12.13
C ASP A 406 -25.05 -13.04 11.26
N GLY A 407 -24.99 -13.93 10.27
CA GLY A 407 -23.85 -14.15 9.38
C GLY A 407 -22.63 -14.79 10.03
N SER A 408 -22.73 -15.20 11.31
CA SER A 408 -21.63 -15.82 12.03
C SER A 408 -21.62 -17.34 11.86
N ALA A 409 -20.43 -17.91 11.88
CA ALA A 409 -20.15 -19.33 11.87
C ALA A 409 -19.22 -19.62 13.06
N ALA A 410 -19.73 -20.29 14.08
CA ALA A 410 -19.00 -20.55 15.31
C ALA A 410 -18.77 -22.05 15.54
N ILE A 411 -17.51 -22.40 15.82
CA ILE A 411 -17.06 -23.78 16.07
C ILE A 411 -16.06 -23.77 17.24
N VAL A 412 -15.87 -24.91 17.89
CA VAL A 412 -14.84 -25.09 18.92
C VAL A 412 -13.73 -25.96 18.35
N TYR A 413 -12.50 -25.47 18.39
CA TYR A 413 -11.32 -26.27 18.14
C TYR A 413 -10.79 -26.80 19.47
N VAL A 414 -10.73 -28.12 19.61
CA VAL A 414 -10.20 -28.76 20.82
C VAL A 414 -8.78 -29.23 20.53
N PRO A 415 -7.75 -28.60 21.12
CA PRO A 415 -6.37 -29.05 20.96
C PRO A 415 -6.20 -30.51 21.39
N GLY A 416 -5.37 -31.26 20.68
CA GLY A 416 -4.96 -32.62 21.02
C GLY A 416 -4.05 -32.68 22.25
N ALA A 417 -3.36 -31.59 22.59
CA ALA A 417 -2.63 -31.42 23.84
C ALA A 417 -2.71 -29.98 24.40
N PRO A 418 -2.59 -29.77 25.73
CA PRO A 418 -2.51 -28.44 26.31
C PRO A 418 -1.35 -27.62 25.72
N GLY A 419 -1.64 -26.42 25.21
CA GLY A 419 -0.65 -25.53 24.62
C GLY A 419 -0.19 -25.92 23.21
N GLU A 420 -0.89 -26.84 22.54
CA GLU A 420 -0.63 -27.16 21.13
C GLU A 420 -0.75 -25.92 20.23
N GLU A 421 0.23 -25.74 19.36
CA GLU A 421 0.16 -24.78 18.27
C GLU A 421 -0.66 -25.38 17.12
N TYR A 422 -1.67 -24.63 16.67
CA TYR A 422 -2.52 -25.03 15.56
C TYR A 422 -2.67 -23.89 14.56
N GLN A 423 -3.06 -24.24 13.33
CA GLN A 423 -3.46 -23.27 12.31
C GLN A 423 -4.61 -23.87 11.50
N ILE A 424 -5.62 -23.05 11.25
CA ILE A 424 -6.85 -23.43 10.56
C ILE A 424 -7.07 -22.46 9.42
N SER A 425 -7.39 -22.96 8.24
CA SER A 425 -7.93 -22.13 7.17
C SER A 425 -9.46 -22.22 7.18
N ALA A 426 -10.11 -21.08 6.94
CA ALA A 426 -11.55 -20.97 6.75
C ALA A 426 -11.83 -20.29 5.41
N THR A 427 -12.76 -20.82 4.63
CA THR A 427 -13.13 -20.25 3.33
C THR A 427 -14.62 -20.46 3.04
N TYR A 428 -15.21 -19.53 2.27
CA TYR A 428 -16.59 -19.64 1.80
C TYR A 428 -16.68 -20.01 0.31
N ASP A 429 -15.62 -19.77 -0.47
CA ASP A 429 -15.57 -19.90 -1.93
C ASP A 429 -14.36 -20.70 -2.44
N ASP A 430 -13.55 -21.27 -1.57
CA ASP A 430 -12.30 -21.99 -1.87
C ASP A 430 -11.24 -21.15 -2.60
N VAL A 431 -11.43 -19.82 -2.63
CA VAL A 431 -10.51 -18.83 -3.24
C VAL A 431 -9.98 -17.86 -2.18
N LYS A 432 -10.85 -17.34 -1.31
CA LYS A 432 -10.46 -16.48 -0.19
C LYS A 432 -10.37 -17.30 1.08
N TYR A 433 -9.19 -17.32 1.66
CA TYR A 433 -8.91 -17.99 2.92
C TYR A 433 -8.66 -16.98 4.03
N LEU A 434 -9.33 -17.21 5.16
CA LEU A 434 -9.04 -16.61 6.47
C LEU A 434 -8.21 -17.62 7.25
N MET A 435 -7.06 -17.20 7.77
CA MET A 435 -6.18 -18.07 8.58
C MET A 435 -6.44 -17.78 10.06
N ILE A 436 -6.54 -18.83 10.87
CA ILE A 436 -6.90 -18.75 12.30
C ILE A 436 -6.00 -19.68 13.12
N PRO A 437 -5.12 -19.16 13.99
CA PRO A 437 -4.69 -17.76 14.03
C PRO A 437 -4.06 -17.33 12.69
N GLU A 438 -4.10 -16.02 12.41
CA GLU A 438 -3.64 -15.46 11.13
C GLU A 438 -2.17 -15.78 10.83
N GLU A 439 -1.37 -16.01 11.86
CA GLU A 439 0.01 -16.44 11.77
C GLU A 439 0.34 -17.62 12.71
N ILE A 440 0.53 -18.82 12.16
CA ILE A 440 1.56 -19.78 12.62
C ILE A 440 1.95 -20.64 11.42
N ILE A 441 3.10 -20.38 10.77
CA ILE A 441 3.95 -21.39 10.10
C ILE A 441 5.39 -20.85 10.01
N SER A 442 6.34 -21.65 10.50
CA SER A 442 7.78 -21.46 10.37
C SER A 442 8.21 -21.46 8.89
N ALA A 443 9.35 -20.87 8.55
CA ALA A 443 9.86 -20.92 7.18
C ALA A 443 10.10 -22.36 6.64
N ALA A 444 10.05 -23.38 7.51
CA ALA A 444 10.22 -24.79 7.14
C ALA A 444 8.90 -25.46 6.69
N ASP A 445 7.73 -25.04 7.16
CA ASP A 445 6.45 -25.72 6.85
C ASP A 445 5.60 -24.99 5.80
N SER A 446 6.09 -23.87 5.23
CA SER A 446 5.33 -23.11 4.23
C SER A 446 5.11 -23.87 2.93
N GLY A 447 6.05 -24.74 2.54
CA GLY A 447 5.92 -25.60 1.36
C GLY A 447 4.81 -26.65 1.52
N ALA A 448 4.65 -27.20 2.72
CA ALA A 448 3.63 -28.20 3.01
C ALA A 448 2.20 -27.61 3.06
N VAL A 449 2.06 -26.32 3.38
CA VAL A 449 0.75 -25.64 3.35
C VAL A 449 0.39 -25.07 1.99
N GLU A 450 1.37 -24.69 1.18
CA GLU A 450 1.13 -24.48 -0.26
C GLU A 450 0.65 -25.81 -0.90
N GLU A 451 1.35 -26.93 -0.66
CA GLU A 451 0.93 -28.26 -1.14
C GLU A 451 -0.46 -28.70 -0.59
N ALA A 452 -0.74 -28.50 0.71
CA ALA A 452 -2.03 -28.88 1.30
C ALA A 452 -3.20 -27.99 0.87
N LEU A 453 -2.94 -26.79 0.35
CA LEU A 453 -3.96 -25.97 -0.32
C LEU A 453 -4.00 -26.27 -1.83
N ASP A 454 -2.96 -26.88 -2.39
CA ASP A 454 -2.81 -27.26 -3.81
C ASP A 454 -3.28 -28.70 -4.14
N ASP A 455 -3.99 -29.41 -3.25
CA ASP A 455 -4.60 -30.71 -3.57
C ASP A 455 -5.51 -30.61 -4.84
N GLU A 456 -4.97 -31.11 -5.96
CA GLU A 456 -5.43 -31.44 -7.33
C GLU A 456 -6.73 -30.81 -7.93
N ASP A 457 -6.58 -30.24 -9.15
CA ASP A 457 -7.50 -29.96 -10.28
C ASP A 457 -8.75 -29.02 -10.15
N ASP A 458 -8.47 -27.72 -10.31
CA ASP A 458 -8.83 -26.75 -11.39
C ASP A 458 -10.18 -26.73 -12.17
N ASP A 459 -11.32 -27.19 -11.63
CA ASP A 459 -12.64 -26.69 -12.12
C ASP A 459 -13.70 -26.60 -10.99
N SER A 460 -13.71 -27.57 -10.06
CA SER A 460 -14.72 -27.67 -9.00
C SER A 460 -14.68 -26.52 -7.96
N ARG A 461 -13.51 -25.95 -7.68
CA ARG A 461 -13.35 -24.80 -6.75
C ARG A 461 -13.94 -23.51 -7.36
N ILE A 462 -13.83 -23.36 -8.68
CA ILE A 462 -14.31 -22.19 -9.42
C ILE A 462 -15.83 -22.19 -9.48
N ASP A 463 -16.45 -23.38 -9.60
CA ASP A 463 -17.90 -23.54 -9.53
C ASP A 463 -18.47 -23.03 -8.20
N ARG A 464 -17.79 -23.25 -7.07
CA ARG A 464 -18.26 -22.79 -5.77
C ARG A 464 -18.22 -21.26 -5.65
N ALA A 465 -17.13 -20.60 -6.05
CA ALA A 465 -17.02 -19.14 -6.00
C ALA A 465 -18.04 -18.44 -6.91
N MET A 466 -18.22 -18.95 -8.13
CA MET A 466 -19.24 -18.47 -9.05
C MET A 466 -20.65 -18.72 -8.49
N SER A 467 -20.90 -19.91 -7.94
CA SER A 467 -22.19 -20.27 -7.33
C SER A 467 -22.56 -19.35 -6.17
N VAL A 468 -21.62 -19.05 -5.25
CA VAL A 468 -21.85 -18.08 -4.16
C VAL A 468 -22.18 -16.70 -4.73
N SER A 469 -21.44 -16.25 -5.74
CA SER A 469 -21.65 -14.93 -6.36
C SER A 469 -23.03 -14.81 -7.03
N LEU A 470 -23.46 -15.86 -7.74
CA LEU A 470 -24.77 -15.94 -8.39
C LEU A 470 -25.90 -16.03 -7.37
N GLN A 471 -25.73 -16.79 -6.27
CA GLN A 471 -26.70 -16.86 -5.17
C GLN A 471 -26.92 -15.49 -4.51
N LEU A 472 -25.84 -14.73 -4.29
CA LEU A 472 -25.94 -13.37 -3.72
C LEU A 472 -26.65 -12.42 -4.66
N LEU A 473 -26.33 -12.47 -5.95
CA LEU A 473 -26.97 -11.64 -6.96
C LEU A 473 -28.50 -11.89 -6.98
N GLU A 474 -28.89 -13.17 -6.99
CA GLU A 474 -30.30 -13.57 -6.96
C GLU A 474 -31.00 -13.03 -5.69
N LYS A 475 -30.39 -13.17 -4.51
CA LYS A 475 -30.90 -12.62 -3.24
C LYS A 475 -31.11 -11.12 -3.31
N GLN A 476 -30.23 -10.36 -3.98
CA GLN A 476 -30.35 -8.90 -4.06
C GLN A 476 -31.48 -8.44 -4.97
N PHE A 477 -31.69 -9.08 -6.12
CA PHE A 477 -32.83 -8.76 -6.98
C PHE A 477 -34.16 -9.08 -6.29
N ARG A 478 -34.24 -10.21 -5.57
CA ARG A 478 -35.41 -10.55 -4.73
C ARG A 478 -35.62 -9.51 -3.64
N PHE A 479 -34.57 -9.13 -2.91
CA PHE A 479 -34.66 -8.12 -1.86
C PHE A 479 -35.18 -6.77 -2.38
N LEU A 480 -34.77 -6.34 -3.59
CA LEU A 480 -35.31 -5.14 -4.21
C LEU A 480 -36.81 -5.28 -4.54
N ALA A 481 -37.21 -6.39 -5.15
CA ALA A 481 -38.61 -6.65 -5.47
C ALA A 481 -39.51 -6.71 -4.22
N GLU A 482 -39.04 -7.35 -3.14
CA GLU A 482 -39.73 -7.41 -1.84
C GLU A 482 -39.93 -6.04 -1.19
N ASN A 483 -39.13 -5.05 -1.56
CA ASN A 483 -39.21 -3.68 -1.06
C ASN A 483 -39.79 -2.68 -2.09
N ASP A 484 -40.58 -3.18 -3.05
CA ASP A 484 -41.26 -2.41 -4.10
C ASP A 484 -40.31 -1.60 -5.01
N VAL A 485 -39.11 -2.14 -5.26
CA VAL A 485 -38.18 -1.59 -6.25
C VAL A 485 -38.19 -2.49 -7.49
N THR A 486 -38.55 -1.92 -8.64
CA THR A 486 -38.65 -2.66 -9.89
C THR A 486 -37.40 -2.43 -10.74
N VAL A 487 -36.64 -3.47 -11.09
CA VAL A 487 -35.54 -3.34 -12.04
C VAL A 487 -36.09 -3.46 -13.46
N GLU A 488 -36.22 -2.31 -14.13
CA GLU A 488 -36.88 -2.22 -15.43
C GLU A 488 -35.97 -2.69 -16.56
N SER A 489 -34.70 -2.28 -16.53
CA SER A 489 -33.76 -2.55 -17.61
C SER A 489 -32.35 -2.68 -17.08
N VAL A 490 -31.64 -3.71 -17.55
CA VAL A 490 -30.19 -3.82 -17.46
C VAL A 490 -29.64 -3.89 -18.89
N THR A 491 -28.74 -2.97 -19.22
CA THR A 491 -28.08 -2.92 -20.54
C THR A 491 -26.59 -3.06 -20.37
N ASP A 492 -25.95 -3.92 -21.17
CA ASP A 492 -24.53 -4.15 -21.03
C ASP A 492 -23.86 -4.67 -22.32
N HIS A 493 -22.56 -4.45 -22.44
CA HIS A 493 -21.76 -4.82 -23.61
C HIS A 493 -20.56 -5.72 -23.25
N HIS A 494 -20.40 -6.08 -21.97
CA HIS A 494 -19.32 -6.91 -21.48
C HIS A 494 -19.60 -8.41 -21.66
N PRO A 495 -18.55 -9.23 -21.84
CA PRO A 495 -18.71 -10.67 -22.08
C PRO A 495 -19.09 -11.47 -20.81
N TYR A 496 -20.04 -12.40 -20.96
CA TYR A 496 -20.59 -13.23 -19.88
C TYR A 496 -20.22 -14.71 -19.95
N THR A 497 -20.37 -15.40 -18.80
CA THR A 497 -20.27 -16.86 -18.71
C THR A 497 -21.64 -17.52 -18.93
N PRO A 498 -21.70 -18.81 -19.30
CA PRO A 498 -22.97 -19.54 -19.45
C PRO A 498 -23.85 -19.50 -18.18
N ALA A 499 -23.24 -19.68 -17.00
CA ALA A 499 -23.97 -19.66 -15.73
C ALA A 499 -24.64 -18.30 -15.45
N VAL A 500 -24.03 -17.19 -15.88
CA VAL A 500 -24.64 -15.86 -15.78
C VAL A 500 -25.84 -15.74 -16.72
N HIS A 501 -25.73 -16.21 -17.97
CA HIS A 501 -26.85 -16.23 -18.91
C HIS A 501 -28.06 -17.02 -18.38
N GLU A 502 -27.82 -18.17 -17.72
CA GLU A 502 -28.88 -18.95 -17.09
C GLU A 502 -29.58 -18.22 -15.93
N LEU A 503 -28.80 -17.54 -15.08
CA LEU A 503 -29.36 -16.74 -13.99
C LEU A 503 -30.22 -15.60 -14.53
N ILE A 504 -29.75 -14.86 -15.54
CA ILE A 504 -30.49 -13.79 -16.19
C ILE A 504 -31.84 -14.28 -16.72
N ALA A 505 -31.83 -15.39 -17.47
CA ALA A 505 -33.06 -15.95 -18.04
C ALA A 505 -34.08 -16.31 -16.94
N ARG A 506 -33.60 -16.77 -15.77
CA ARG A 506 -34.43 -17.05 -14.60
C ARG A 506 -34.99 -15.77 -13.97
N LEU A 507 -34.15 -14.77 -13.73
CA LEU A 507 -34.57 -13.47 -13.16
C LEU A 507 -35.63 -12.78 -14.03
N GLN A 508 -35.51 -12.88 -15.36
CA GLN A 508 -36.52 -12.37 -16.30
C GLN A 508 -37.82 -13.18 -16.25
N LYS A 509 -37.73 -14.51 -16.24
CA LYS A 509 -38.91 -15.39 -16.16
C LYS A 509 -39.72 -15.15 -14.87
N GLU A 510 -39.04 -14.86 -13.77
CA GLU A 510 -39.65 -14.56 -12.47
C GLU A 510 -40.12 -13.10 -12.33
N GLY A 511 -39.85 -12.24 -13.33
CA GLY A 511 -40.25 -10.83 -13.31
C GLY A 511 -39.45 -9.95 -12.36
N LEU A 512 -38.30 -10.44 -11.85
CA LEU A 512 -37.40 -9.68 -10.98
C LEU A 512 -36.59 -8.63 -11.78
N VAL A 513 -36.36 -8.90 -13.06
CA VAL A 513 -35.81 -7.96 -14.05
C VAL A 513 -36.71 -7.98 -15.27
N LYS A 514 -37.23 -6.84 -15.72
CA LYS A 514 -38.13 -6.84 -16.89
C LYS A 514 -37.39 -7.00 -18.21
N GLU A 515 -36.41 -6.15 -18.47
CA GLU A 515 -35.64 -6.16 -19.71
C GLU A 515 -34.15 -6.37 -19.44
N PHE A 516 -33.52 -7.22 -20.26
CA PHE A 516 -32.09 -7.51 -20.19
C PHE A 516 -31.50 -7.51 -21.60
N ASN A 517 -30.72 -6.48 -21.93
CA ASN A 517 -30.22 -6.24 -23.29
C ASN A 517 -28.70 -6.27 -23.29
N VAL A 518 -28.13 -7.40 -23.73
CA VAL A 518 -26.68 -7.58 -23.83
C VAL A 518 -26.23 -7.72 -25.27
N ARG A 519 -25.16 -6.99 -25.61
CA ARG A 519 -24.46 -7.10 -26.89
C ARG A 519 -22.97 -7.30 -26.65
N ALA A 520 -22.60 -8.56 -26.41
CA ALA A 520 -21.23 -8.95 -26.15
C ALA A 520 -20.91 -10.31 -26.78
N ALA A 521 -19.67 -10.48 -27.26
CA ALA A 521 -19.13 -11.80 -27.56
C ALA A 521 -18.88 -12.59 -26.26
N PRO A 522 -18.75 -13.93 -26.31
CA PRO A 522 -18.32 -14.72 -25.16
C PRO A 522 -16.96 -14.26 -24.59
N ARG A 523 -16.73 -14.47 -23.29
CA ARG A 523 -15.48 -14.05 -22.61
C ARG A 523 -14.25 -14.68 -23.27
N GLY A 524 -13.29 -13.85 -23.66
CA GLY A 524 -12.08 -14.25 -24.39
C GLY A 524 -12.18 -14.11 -25.92
N GLN A 525 -13.33 -13.74 -26.47
CA GLN A 525 -13.53 -13.43 -27.89
C GLN A 525 -13.79 -11.92 -28.09
N GLU A 526 -13.42 -11.38 -29.25
CA GLU A 526 -13.70 -9.99 -29.62
C GLU A 526 -14.41 -9.92 -30.98
N GLU A 527 -15.43 -9.06 -31.06
CA GLU A 527 -16.04 -8.73 -32.34
C GLU A 527 -15.16 -7.74 -33.13
N PRO A 528 -15.27 -7.67 -34.47
CA PRO A 528 -14.67 -6.60 -35.27
C PRO A 528 -15.11 -5.22 -34.76
N VAL A 529 -14.20 -4.23 -34.80
CA VAL A 529 -14.42 -2.86 -34.28
C VAL A 529 -15.71 -2.23 -34.81
N GLU A 530 -16.11 -2.55 -36.03
CA GLU A 530 -17.33 -2.06 -36.68
C GLU A 530 -18.61 -2.55 -36.01
N LYS A 531 -18.58 -3.75 -35.40
CA LYS A 531 -19.71 -4.38 -34.71
C LYS A 531 -19.74 -4.08 -33.21
N GLN A 532 -18.59 -3.71 -32.64
CA GLN A 532 -18.48 -3.35 -31.23
C GLN A 532 -19.36 -2.14 -30.88
N VAL A 533 -20.13 -2.31 -29.80
CA VAL A 533 -20.99 -1.30 -29.19
C VAL A 533 -20.56 -1.10 -27.72
N CYS A 534 -20.86 0.07 -27.18
CA CYS A 534 -20.75 0.37 -25.74
C CYS A 534 -22.15 0.50 -25.12
N GLY A 535 -22.25 0.59 -23.80
CA GLY A 535 -23.52 0.70 -23.07
C GLY A 535 -24.35 1.91 -23.50
N ALA A 536 -23.74 3.09 -23.66
CA ALA A 536 -24.48 4.28 -24.11
C ALA A 536 -25.03 4.10 -25.54
N ASN A 537 -24.32 3.34 -26.38
CA ASN A 537 -24.78 3.04 -27.72
C ASN A 537 -26.02 2.17 -27.72
N ILE A 538 -26.08 1.16 -26.83
CA ILE A 538 -27.25 0.29 -26.65
C ILE A 538 -28.45 1.14 -26.22
N VAL A 539 -28.30 1.92 -25.15
CA VAL A 539 -29.38 2.78 -24.62
C VAL A 539 -29.87 3.78 -25.66
N PHE A 540 -28.96 4.42 -26.41
CA PHE A 540 -29.32 5.36 -27.48
C PHE A 540 -30.22 4.70 -28.53
N PHE A 541 -29.84 3.52 -29.02
CA PHE A 541 -30.62 2.85 -30.07
C PHE A 541 -31.95 2.33 -29.55
N GLU A 542 -31.99 1.79 -28.33
CA GLU A 542 -33.18 1.21 -27.72
C GLU A 542 -34.22 2.27 -27.34
N ARG A 543 -33.79 3.36 -26.68
CA ARG A 543 -34.71 4.33 -26.06
C ARG A 543 -34.84 5.63 -26.83
N LEU A 544 -33.80 6.04 -27.57
CA LEU A 544 -33.74 7.38 -28.14
C LEU A 544 -33.86 7.41 -29.67
N SER A 545 -33.34 6.42 -30.40
CA SER A 545 -33.16 6.52 -31.86
C SER A 545 -34.44 6.74 -32.67
N SER A 546 -35.57 6.26 -32.17
CA SER A 546 -36.92 6.41 -32.71
C SER A 546 -37.82 7.36 -31.89
N SER A 547 -37.28 7.94 -30.81
CA SER A 547 -38.02 8.85 -29.93
C SER A 547 -38.04 10.29 -30.47
N ALA A 548 -39.10 11.03 -30.16
CA ALA A 548 -39.17 12.47 -30.40
C ALA A 548 -38.12 13.27 -29.59
N ALA A 549 -37.48 12.65 -28.59
CA ALA A 549 -36.38 13.24 -27.84
C ALA A 549 -35.03 13.24 -28.59
N LYS A 550 -34.92 12.55 -29.73
CA LYS A 550 -33.67 12.49 -30.49
C LYS A 550 -33.33 13.85 -31.08
N THR A 551 -32.10 14.29 -30.84
CA THR A 551 -31.52 15.49 -31.43
C THR A 551 -30.21 15.18 -32.14
N GLU A 552 -29.74 16.11 -32.99
CA GLU A 552 -28.43 15.96 -33.62
C GLU A 552 -27.31 15.98 -32.57
N GLY A 553 -27.40 16.85 -31.56
CA GLY A 553 -26.42 16.93 -30.47
C GLY A 553 -26.27 15.62 -29.69
N LEU A 554 -27.38 14.98 -29.31
CA LEU A 554 -27.38 13.67 -28.64
C LEU A 554 -26.85 12.55 -29.56
N SER A 555 -27.12 12.64 -30.87
CA SER A 555 -26.55 11.68 -31.84
C SER A 555 -25.03 11.78 -31.92
N GLN A 556 -24.48 12.99 -31.85
CA GLN A 556 -23.03 13.20 -31.82
C GLN A 556 -22.40 12.75 -30.49
N LEU A 557 -23.08 12.98 -29.36
CA LEU A 557 -22.64 12.46 -28.05
C LEU A 557 -22.54 10.94 -28.05
N ASN A 558 -23.51 10.23 -28.66
CA ASN A 558 -23.46 8.77 -28.81
C ASN A 558 -22.19 8.32 -29.57
N VAL A 559 -21.86 9.00 -30.67
CA VAL A 559 -20.62 8.73 -31.41
C VAL A 559 -19.39 8.97 -30.52
N MET A 560 -19.37 10.07 -29.75
CA MET A 560 -18.24 10.38 -28.86
C MET A 560 -18.07 9.35 -27.74
N ALA A 561 -19.16 8.95 -27.09
CA ALA A 561 -19.14 7.92 -26.04
C ALA A 561 -18.55 6.61 -26.57
N ARG A 562 -19.07 6.11 -27.70
CA ARG A 562 -18.55 4.89 -28.35
C ARG A 562 -17.08 5.00 -28.72
N MET A 563 -16.65 6.11 -29.32
CA MET A 563 -15.26 6.28 -29.76
C MET A 563 -14.30 6.36 -28.57
N GLN A 564 -14.72 7.00 -27.47
CA GLN A 564 -13.94 7.19 -26.26
C GLN A 564 -13.84 5.91 -25.44
N ASP A 565 -14.95 5.20 -25.26
CA ASP A 565 -15.03 4.00 -24.44
C ASP A 565 -14.29 2.82 -25.09
N LEU A 566 -14.56 2.57 -26.37
CA LEU A 566 -13.89 1.51 -27.15
C LEU A 566 -12.48 1.89 -27.64
N HIS A 567 -11.98 3.08 -27.27
CA HIS A 567 -10.66 3.59 -27.67
C HIS A 567 -10.39 3.54 -29.19
N ILE A 568 -11.43 3.76 -30.01
CA ILE A 568 -11.35 3.65 -31.48
C ILE A 568 -10.64 4.86 -32.08
N LYS A 569 -11.03 6.07 -31.64
CA LYS A 569 -10.49 7.33 -32.17
C LYS A 569 -10.46 8.40 -31.11
N MET A 570 -9.34 9.12 -31.03
CA MET A 570 -9.18 10.26 -30.13
C MET A 570 -10.07 11.43 -30.58
N MET A 571 -10.95 11.86 -29.68
CA MET A 571 -11.82 13.04 -29.87
C MET A 571 -11.56 14.06 -28.75
N PRO A 572 -11.06 15.28 -29.03
CA PRO A 572 -10.66 16.23 -27.99
C PRO A 572 -11.76 16.58 -26.98
N LEU A 573 -13.01 16.74 -27.45
CA LEU A 573 -14.14 17.02 -26.57
C LEU A 573 -14.48 15.83 -25.67
N ALA A 574 -14.50 14.60 -26.20
CA ALA A 574 -14.77 13.40 -25.41
C ALA A 574 -13.74 13.22 -24.29
N ILE A 575 -12.45 13.45 -24.60
CA ILE A 575 -11.36 13.45 -23.61
C ILE A 575 -11.57 14.51 -22.54
N SER A 576 -12.03 15.71 -22.94
CA SER A 576 -12.29 16.81 -22.00
C SER A 576 -13.45 16.49 -21.06
N LEU A 577 -14.51 15.86 -21.56
CA LEU A 577 -15.62 15.35 -20.74
C LEU A 577 -15.16 14.22 -19.81
N SER A 578 -14.32 13.29 -20.26
CA SER A 578 -13.73 12.26 -19.39
C SER A 578 -12.81 12.87 -18.31
N LYS A 579 -12.06 13.92 -18.62
CA LYS A 579 -11.25 14.66 -17.63
C LYS A 579 -12.12 15.37 -16.60
N LEU A 580 -13.28 15.90 -17.02
CA LEU A 580 -14.24 16.50 -16.11
C LEU A 580 -14.74 15.46 -15.08
N ILE A 581 -15.08 14.25 -15.52
CA ILE A 581 -15.40 13.13 -14.62
C ILE A 581 -14.20 12.82 -13.70
N GLY A 582 -12.99 12.71 -14.27
CA GLY A 582 -11.76 12.49 -13.52
C GLY A 582 -11.42 13.58 -12.50
N SER A 583 -11.90 14.80 -12.70
CA SER A 583 -11.76 15.93 -11.77
C SER A 583 -12.67 15.85 -10.55
N LYS A 584 -13.49 14.78 -10.46
CA LYS A 584 -14.53 14.58 -9.44
C LYS A 584 -15.68 15.60 -9.56
N PHE A 585 -15.95 16.04 -10.79
CA PHE A 585 -17.11 16.87 -11.08
C PHE A 585 -18.40 16.06 -10.98
N SER A 586 -19.53 16.72 -10.69
CA SER A 586 -20.81 16.03 -10.52
C SER A 586 -21.27 15.36 -11.81
N LYS A 587 -21.33 14.02 -11.79
CA LYS A 587 -21.83 13.24 -12.92
C LYS A 587 -23.32 13.49 -13.20
N ILE A 588 -24.11 13.78 -12.17
CA ILE A 588 -25.52 14.15 -12.32
C ILE A 588 -25.65 15.51 -13.04
N GLU A 589 -24.85 16.50 -12.64
CA GLU A 589 -24.86 17.80 -13.31
C GLU A 589 -24.46 17.68 -14.78
N MET A 590 -23.43 16.87 -15.07
CA MET A 590 -23.07 16.53 -16.44
C MET A 590 -24.24 15.91 -17.19
N ALA A 591 -24.88 14.89 -16.60
CA ALA A 591 -25.95 14.16 -17.27
C ALA A 591 -27.14 15.08 -17.59
N LEU A 592 -27.51 15.95 -16.66
CA LEU A 592 -28.57 16.93 -16.85
C LEU A 592 -28.24 17.92 -17.96
N LYS A 593 -27.05 18.53 -17.94
CA LYS A 593 -26.66 19.53 -18.94
C LYS A 593 -26.48 18.95 -20.33
N LEU A 594 -25.88 17.77 -20.44
CA LEU A 594 -25.73 17.08 -21.71
C LEU A 594 -27.08 16.56 -22.27
N SER A 595 -28.09 16.36 -21.43
CA SER A 595 -29.44 15.97 -21.91
C SER A 595 -30.21 17.09 -22.59
N GLU A 596 -29.72 18.34 -22.47
CA GLU A 596 -30.31 19.55 -23.08
C GLU A 596 -29.75 19.83 -24.48
N LEU A 597 -28.87 18.97 -25.01
CA LEU A 597 -28.23 19.17 -26.32
C LEU A 597 -29.24 19.11 -27.48
N THR A 598 -29.28 20.15 -28.31
CA THR A 598 -30.17 20.26 -29.47
C THR A 598 -29.47 19.94 -30.79
N ASP A 599 -28.21 20.33 -30.92
CA ASP A 599 -27.49 20.32 -32.19
C ASP A 599 -25.98 20.10 -31.98
N LYS A 600 -25.24 19.98 -33.08
CA LYS A 600 -23.79 19.78 -33.02
C LYS A 600 -23.07 20.97 -32.37
N LYS A 601 -23.53 22.21 -32.60
CA LYS A 601 -22.87 23.43 -32.14
C LYS A 601 -23.00 23.62 -30.62
N SER A 602 -24.14 23.24 -30.04
CA SER A 602 -24.36 23.21 -28.59
C SER A 602 -23.44 22.22 -27.90
N LEU A 603 -23.22 21.03 -28.50
CA LEU A 603 -22.23 20.07 -27.99
C LEU A 603 -20.81 20.62 -28.08
N GLU A 604 -20.41 21.19 -29.23
CA GLU A 604 -19.06 21.76 -29.40
C GLU A 604 -18.76 22.90 -28.42
N ASN A 605 -19.78 23.68 -28.01
CA ASN A 605 -19.63 24.79 -27.07
C ASN A 605 -19.88 24.42 -25.60
N ILE A 606 -20.23 23.16 -25.27
CA ILE A 606 -20.71 22.77 -23.94
C ILE A 606 -19.70 23.10 -22.83
N MET A 607 -18.40 22.92 -23.09
CA MET A 607 -17.36 23.19 -22.11
C MET A 607 -17.28 24.67 -21.74
N ALA A 608 -17.42 25.56 -22.74
CA ALA A 608 -17.33 27.00 -22.55
C ALA A 608 -18.63 27.58 -21.97
N SER A 609 -19.79 27.09 -22.40
CA SER A 609 -21.10 27.61 -21.96
C SER A 609 -21.42 27.25 -20.50
N THR A 610 -20.87 26.15 -20.01
CA THR A 610 -21.04 25.68 -18.62
C THR A 610 -19.92 26.14 -17.68
N GLY A 611 -18.77 26.57 -18.23
CA GLY A 611 -17.56 26.86 -17.48
C GLY A 611 -16.78 25.61 -17.04
N TRP A 612 -17.13 24.42 -17.56
CA TRP A 612 -16.41 23.18 -17.29
C TRP A 612 -14.96 23.20 -17.81
N ASP A 613 -14.68 24.01 -18.82
CA ASP A 613 -13.32 24.28 -19.30
C ASP A 613 -12.40 24.78 -18.18
N LYS A 614 -12.89 25.66 -17.30
CA LYS A 614 -12.15 26.17 -16.14
C LYS A 614 -11.90 25.08 -15.10
N VAL A 615 -12.87 24.19 -14.88
CA VAL A 615 -12.74 23.06 -13.95
C VAL A 615 -11.68 22.08 -14.45
N VAL A 616 -11.73 21.73 -15.73
CA VAL A 616 -10.72 20.87 -16.36
C VAL A 616 -9.35 21.55 -16.33
N ALA A 617 -9.26 22.84 -16.63
CA ALA A 617 -7.99 23.57 -16.58
C ALA A 617 -7.39 23.64 -15.17
N ASP A 618 -8.19 23.80 -14.12
CA ASP A 618 -7.73 23.73 -12.73
C ASP A 618 -7.27 22.31 -12.35
N TYR A 619 -8.04 21.29 -12.73
CA TYR A 619 -7.68 19.90 -12.53
C TYR A 619 -6.35 19.56 -13.21
N GLU A 620 -6.18 19.95 -14.48
CA GLU A 620 -4.94 19.73 -15.24
C GLU A 620 -3.76 20.48 -14.62
N ARG A 621 -3.97 21.71 -14.15
CA ARG A 621 -2.93 22.48 -13.45
C ARG A 621 -2.46 21.77 -12.18
N ARG A 622 -3.39 21.29 -11.35
CA ARG A 622 -3.06 20.53 -10.13
C ARG A 622 -2.46 19.17 -10.45
N LEU A 623 -2.95 18.50 -11.49
CA LEU A 623 -2.44 17.21 -11.95
C LEU A 623 -0.99 17.35 -12.47
N ALA A 624 -0.68 18.43 -13.19
CA ALA A 624 0.67 18.72 -13.67
C ALA A 624 1.71 18.87 -12.55
N LEU A 625 1.29 19.30 -11.35
CA LEU A 625 2.18 19.37 -10.18
C LEU A 625 2.58 18.00 -9.64
N VAL A 626 1.68 17.01 -9.73
CA VAL A 626 1.89 15.68 -9.17
C VAL A 626 2.32 14.63 -10.20
N LEU A 627 2.01 14.82 -11.49
CA LEU A 627 2.40 13.91 -12.58
C LEU A 627 3.89 13.52 -12.57
N PRO A 628 4.86 14.42 -12.29
CA PRO A 628 6.26 14.05 -12.20
C PRO A 628 6.55 12.96 -11.15
N ARG A 629 5.71 12.81 -10.12
CA ARG A 629 5.84 11.73 -9.12
C ARG A 629 5.60 10.34 -9.72
N ALA A 630 4.89 10.23 -10.85
CA ALA A 630 4.73 8.97 -11.56
C ALA A 630 6.06 8.40 -12.08
N GLU A 631 7.10 9.23 -12.24
CA GLU A 631 8.45 8.81 -12.65
C GLU A 631 9.19 8.07 -11.54
N ALA A 632 8.76 8.21 -10.28
CA ALA A 632 9.52 7.72 -9.13
C ALA A 632 9.65 6.21 -9.12
N ASN A 633 8.62 5.46 -9.52
CA ASN A 633 8.58 4.01 -9.38
C ASN A 633 8.09 3.34 -10.66
N VAL A 634 8.85 3.50 -11.76
CA VAL A 634 8.58 2.83 -13.03
C VAL A 634 9.72 1.88 -13.38
N MET A 635 9.37 0.63 -13.69
CA MET A 635 10.32 -0.38 -14.15
C MET A 635 9.82 -1.04 -15.43
N ARG A 636 10.76 -1.49 -16.25
CA ARG A 636 10.51 -2.26 -17.46
C ARG A 636 10.75 -3.75 -17.17
N MET A 637 9.74 -4.56 -17.42
CA MET A 637 9.85 -6.01 -17.53
C MET A 637 10.02 -6.38 -19.00
N THR A 638 11.05 -7.15 -19.32
CA THR A 638 11.28 -7.68 -20.66
C THR A 638 11.10 -9.19 -20.63
N PHE A 639 10.30 -9.70 -21.57
CA PHE A 639 10.11 -11.13 -21.79
C PHE A 639 10.55 -11.48 -23.22
N GLU A 640 11.16 -12.64 -23.41
CA GLU A 640 11.66 -13.06 -24.72
C GLU A 640 11.46 -14.57 -24.93
N ARG A 641 10.82 -14.94 -26.04
CA ARG A 641 10.76 -16.33 -26.53
C ARG A 641 12.00 -16.65 -27.35
N GLU A 642 12.49 -17.88 -27.25
CA GLU A 642 13.53 -18.37 -28.16
C GLU A 642 13.00 -18.43 -29.60
N ALA A 643 13.71 -17.77 -30.52
CA ALA A 643 13.43 -17.87 -31.95
C ALA A 643 13.79 -19.29 -32.43
N LYS A 644 12.86 -19.98 -33.12
CA LYS A 644 13.11 -21.30 -33.73
C LYS A 644 13.30 -21.18 -35.26
N GLY A 645 14.16 -22.01 -35.84
CA GLY A 645 14.33 -22.17 -37.29
C GLY A 645 14.93 -20.96 -38.02
N LEU A 646 14.49 -20.71 -39.27
CA LEU A 646 14.99 -19.62 -40.14
C LEU A 646 14.88 -18.22 -39.52
N SER A 647 13.91 -18.03 -38.61
CA SER A 647 13.69 -16.80 -37.85
C SER A 647 14.85 -16.48 -36.89
N ALA A 648 15.50 -17.49 -36.31
CA ALA A 648 16.67 -17.30 -35.44
C ALA A 648 17.91 -16.84 -36.21
N VAL A 649 18.05 -17.31 -37.46
CA VAL A 649 19.14 -16.93 -38.37
C VAL A 649 18.91 -15.53 -38.93
N LEU A 650 17.68 -15.25 -39.40
CA LEU A 650 17.31 -13.94 -39.93
C LEU A 650 17.23 -12.85 -38.85
N GLY A 651 16.84 -13.19 -37.62
CA GLY A 651 16.79 -12.25 -36.49
C GLY A 651 18.16 -11.73 -36.04
N LYS A 652 19.24 -12.48 -36.31
CA LYS A 652 20.62 -12.01 -36.12
C LYS A 652 21.07 -11.01 -37.18
N ILE A 653 20.48 -11.05 -38.38
CA ILE A 653 20.83 -10.20 -39.53
C ILE A 653 19.92 -8.97 -39.59
N PHE A 654 18.64 -9.12 -39.27
CA PHE A 654 17.62 -8.07 -39.26
C PHE A 654 16.91 -8.04 -37.89
N PRO A 655 17.38 -7.21 -36.93
CA PRO A 655 16.79 -7.10 -35.59
C PRO A 655 15.29 -6.74 -35.58
N SER A 656 14.79 -6.12 -36.64
CA SER A 656 13.38 -5.78 -36.82
C SER A 656 12.45 -7.00 -36.91
N LEU A 657 12.95 -8.16 -37.36
CA LEU A 657 12.19 -9.42 -37.43
C LEU A 657 12.01 -10.08 -36.05
N ASN A 658 12.84 -9.72 -35.07
CA ASN A 658 12.81 -10.31 -33.73
C ASN A 658 11.75 -9.66 -32.80
N LYS A 659 11.09 -8.58 -33.25
CA LYS A 659 10.06 -7.87 -32.47
C LYS A 659 8.87 -8.74 -32.07
N LYS A 660 8.53 -9.79 -32.84
CA LYS A 660 7.43 -10.70 -32.49
C LYS A 660 7.74 -11.57 -31.25
N ASN A 661 9.02 -11.73 -30.90
CA ASN A 661 9.45 -12.61 -29.80
C ASN A 661 9.71 -11.88 -28.48
N ILE A 662 9.77 -10.54 -28.49
CA ILE A 662 10.10 -9.73 -27.31
C ILE A 662 8.87 -8.94 -26.88
N ILE A 663 8.49 -9.04 -25.62
CA ILE A 663 7.43 -8.21 -25.01
C ILE A 663 8.06 -7.29 -23.99
N GLU A 664 7.74 -6.00 -24.09
CA GLU A 664 8.08 -5.01 -23.08
C GLU A 664 6.83 -4.53 -22.33
N ILE A 665 6.89 -4.63 -21.01
CA ILE A 665 5.83 -4.16 -20.11
C ILE A 665 6.44 -3.10 -19.19
N PHE A 666 5.89 -1.89 -19.20
CA PHE A 666 6.18 -0.90 -18.17
C PHE A 666 5.23 -1.10 -17.01
N ALA A 667 5.77 -1.27 -15.82
CA ALA A 667 4.99 -1.30 -14.60
C ALA A 667 5.32 -0.07 -13.75
N ALA A 668 4.29 0.68 -13.34
CA ALA A 668 4.41 1.85 -12.49
C ALA A 668 3.59 1.70 -11.21
N LEU A 669 4.19 1.99 -10.07
CA LEU A 669 3.48 2.08 -8.79
C LEU A 669 2.74 3.42 -8.71
N SER A 670 1.49 3.40 -8.27
CA SER A 670 0.71 4.63 -8.07
C SER A 670 1.38 5.53 -7.04
N ALA A 671 1.65 6.77 -7.44
CA ALA A 671 2.34 7.73 -6.59
C ALA A 671 1.40 8.28 -5.50
N PHE A 672 1.97 8.56 -4.33
CA PHE A 672 1.25 9.22 -3.25
C PHE A 672 0.84 10.65 -3.67
N CYS A 673 -0.44 10.97 -3.47
CA CYS A 673 -1.01 12.30 -3.64
C CYS A 673 -1.67 12.68 -2.30
N ASP A 674 -1.30 13.81 -1.70
CA ASP A 674 -1.80 14.28 -0.42
C ASP A 674 -3.19 14.92 -0.57
N PRO A 675 -4.26 14.24 -0.11
CA PRO A 675 -5.61 14.77 -0.24
C PRO A 675 -5.80 16.07 0.57
N ARG A 676 -5.00 16.31 1.62
CA ARG A 676 -5.08 17.52 2.46
C ARG A 676 -4.65 18.78 1.70
N LYS A 677 -3.80 18.61 0.69
CA LYS A 677 -3.37 19.68 -0.22
C LYS A 677 -4.29 19.81 -1.45
N GLY A 678 -5.37 19.02 -1.52
CA GLY A 678 -6.27 18.99 -2.68
C GLY A 678 -5.63 18.39 -3.93
N GLU A 679 -4.57 17.59 -3.78
CA GLU A 679 -3.85 16.98 -4.89
C GLU A 679 -4.70 15.89 -5.57
N PRO A 680 -4.83 15.91 -6.92
CA PRO A 680 -5.57 14.87 -7.64
C PRO A 680 -4.78 13.57 -7.65
N GLN A 681 -5.48 12.45 -7.52
CA GLN A 681 -4.88 11.13 -7.70
C GLN A 681 -4.53 10.92 -9.18
N ILE A 682 -3.33 10.40 -9.44
CA ILE A 682 -2.92 10.02 -10.80
C ILE A 682 -3.59 8.70 -11.15
N ASN A 683 -4.45 8.70 -12.16
CA ASN A 683 -5.06 7.49 -12.71
C ASN A 683 -4.21 6.90 -13.85
N VAL A 684 -4.53 5.67 -14.28
CA VAL A 684 -3.79 4.97 -15.34
C VAL A 684 -3.72 5.76 -16.65
N ALA A 685 -4.82 6.42 -17.05
CA ALA A 685 -4.87 7.21 -18.29
C ALA A 685 -3.94 8.43 -18.22
N SER A 686 -3.90 9.12 -17.08
CA SER A 686 -3.02 10.26 -16.84
C SER A 686 -1.55 9.82 -16.77
N ALA A 687 -1.27 8.68 -16.12
CA ALA A 687 0.07 8.11 -16.08
C ALA A 687 0.56 7.72 -17.48
N ILE A 688 -0.29 7.08 -18.30
CA ILE A 688 0.01 6.75 -19.69
C ILE A 688 0.22 8.02 -20.52
N GLY A 689 -0.70 8.99 -20.44
CA GLY A 689 -0.59 10.26 -21.16
C GLY A 689 0.70 11.01 -20.83
N TYR A 690 1.15 10.94 -19.58
CA TYR A 690 2.41 11.53 -19.15
C TYR A 690 3.64 10.72 -19.60
N ILE A 691 3.70 9.42 -19.31
CA ILE A 691 4.89 8.59 -19.59
C ILE A 691 5.03 8.30 -21.10
N ALA A 692 3.96 7.87 -21.76
CA ALA A 692 3.99 7.54 -23.18
C ALA A 692 3.82 8.78 -24.08
N GLY A 693 3.02 9.77 -23.64
CA GLY A 693 2.78 10.99 -24.41
C GLY A 693 3.84 12.07 -24.18
N VAL A 694 3.91 12.63 -22.96
CA VAL A 694 4.80 13.76 -22.64
C VAL A 694 6.27 13.33 -22.64
N LYS A 695 6.60 12.22 -21.95
CA LYS A 695 7.97 11.68 -21.89
C LYS A 695 8.33 10.84 -23.11
N LYS A 696 7.36 10.55 -24.00
CA LYS A 696 7.55 9.81 -25.27
C LYS A 696 8.17 8.42 -25.10
N MET A 697 7.95 7.78 -23.94
CA MET A 697 8.50 6.46 -23.66
C MET A 697 7.62 5.38 -24.29
N LYS A 698 8.21 4.43 -25.01
CA LYS A 698 7.49 3.38 -25.75
C LYS A 698 7.54 2.05 -25.00
N THR A 699 6.43 1.33 -25.00
CA THR A 699 6.25 -0.02 -24.41
C THR A 699 5.11 -0.73 -25.13
N ASP A 700 5.05 -2.06 -25.08
CA ASP A 700 3.94 -2.83 -25.67
C ASP A 700 2.71 -2.82 -24.75
N TYR A 701 2.95 -2.98 -23.44
CA TYR A 701 1.93 -2.97 -22.40
C TYR A 701 2.32 -2.01 -21.27
N PHE A 702 1.31 -1.46 -20.59
CA PHE A 702 1.46 -0.58 -19.44
C PHE A 702 0.62 -1.08 -18.27
N PHE A 703 1.28 -1.35 -17.15
CA PHE A 703 0.71 -1.89 -15.91
C PHE A 703 0.79 -0.81 -14.83
N TYR A 704 -0.34 -0.50 -14.21
CA TYR A 704 -0.43 0.52 -13.16
C TYR A 704 -0.91 -0.10 -11.86
N CYS A 705 -0.06 -0.07 -10.83
CA CYS A 705 -0.24 -0.82 -9.59
C CYS A 705 -0.68 0.12 -8.47
N TYR A 706 -1.89 -0.03 -7.95
CA TYR A 706 -2.33 0.62 -6.71
C TYR A 706 -2.04 -0.30 -5.52
N GLY A 707 -0.75 -0.48 -5.23
CA GLY A 707 -0.27 -1.56 -4.37
C GLY A 707 -0.53 -2.93 -5.00
N SER A 708 -0.80 -3.95 -4.18
CA SER A 708 -1.22 -5.29 -4.65
C SER A 708 -2.74 -5.48 -4.69
N ASN A 709 -3.51 -4.45 -4.29
CA ASN A 709 -4.97 -4.52 -4.22
C ASN A 709 -5.65 -4.28 -5.57
N ILE A 710 -5.04 -3.51 -6.47
CA ILE A 710 -5.58 -3.26 -7.81
C ILE A 710 -4.40 -3.13 -8.78
N LEU A 711 -4.42 -3.94 -9.83
CA LEU A 711 -3.52 -3.87 -10.97
C LEU A 711 -4.35 -3.55 -12.21
N THR A 712 -4.15 -2.37 -12.80
CA THR A 712 -4.81 -1.99 -14.06
C THR A 712 -3.84 -2.16 -15.22
N GLN A 713 -4.27 -2.88 -16.25
CA GLN A 713 -3.44 -3.26 -17.39
C GLN A 713 -4.01 -2.62 -18.66
N ARG A 714 -3.11 -2.10 -19.50
CA ARG A 714 -3.45 -1.51 -20.80
C ARG A 714 -2.48 -1.97 -21.87
N LYS A 715 -3.02 -2.29 -23.04
CA LYS A 715 -2.30 -2.51 -24.28
C LYS A 715 -2.03 -1.16 -24.94
N MET A 716 -0.81 -0.94 -25.44
CA MET A 716 -0.43 0.35 -26.01
C MET A 716 -0.68 0.45 -27.53
N ALA A 717 -0.78 -0.69 -28.22
CA ALA A 717 -1.09 -0.76 -29.64
C ALA A 717 -2.13 -1.83 -29.91
N ASN A 718 -3.28 -1.46 -30.47
CA ASN A 718 -4.41 -2.38 -30.67
C ASN A 718 -4.08 -3.59 -31.54
N SER A 719 -3.10 -3.49 -32.44
CA SER A 719 -2.65 -4.57 -33.32
C SER A 719 -1.82 -5.69 -32.64
N ASP A 720 -1.46 -5.56 -31.37
CA ASP A 720 -0.58 -6.53 -30.68
C ASP A 720 -1.32 -7.73 -30.08
N GLU A 721 -1.48 -8.84 -30.78
CA GLU A 721 -2.26 -9.98 -30.27
C GLU A 721 -1.47 -10.94 -29.36
N ARG A 722 -0.27 -10.57 -28.89
CA ARG A 722 0.64 -11.52 -28.20
C ARG A 722 0.19 -11.90 -26.79
N ILE A 723 -0.46 -10.98 -26.06
CA ILE A 723 -1.02 -11.23 -24.73
C ILE A 723 -2.47 -10.75 -24.73
N ASN A 724 -3.38 -11.65 -24.35
CA ASN A 724 -4.75 -11.29 -24.01
C ASN A 724 -4.81 -10.87 -22.54
N LEU A 725 -5.05 -9.58 -22.28
CA LEU A 725 -5.05 -9.05 -20.91
C LEU A 725 -6.22 -9.57 -20.05
N SER A 726 -7.35 -9.93 -20.67
CA SER A 726 -8.52 -10.48 -19.97
C SER A 726 -8.18 -11.81 -19.31
N THR A 727 -7.56 -12.73 -20.06
CA THR A 727 -7.14 -14.03 -19.52
C THR A 727 -5.95 -13.88 -18.58
N LEU A 728 -4.97 -13.02 -18.89
CA LEU A 728 -3.84 -12.76 -18.00
C LEU A 728 -4.29 -12.23 -16.63
N SER A 729 -5.27 -11.33 -16.59
CA SER A 729 -5.82 -10.81 -15.32
C SER A 729 -6.37 -11.91 -14.42
N GLN A 730 -7.01 -12.94 -15.00
CA GLN A 730 -7.51 -14.07 -14.23
C GLN A 730 -6.38 -14.89 -13.59
N TRP A 731 -5.27 -15.04 -14.32
CA TRP A 731 -4.06 -15.72 -13.82
C TRP A 731 -3.35 -14.91 -12.73
N LEU A 732 -3.29 -13.59 -12.87
CA LEU A 732 -2.63 -12.72 -11.89
C LEU A 732 -3.46 -12.52 -10.61
N GLY A 733 -4.79 -12.58 -10.70
CA GLY A 733 -5.73 -12.42 -9.59
C GLY A 733 -6.59 -13.68 -9.41
N THR A 734 -7.89 -13.59 -9.72
CA THR A 734 -8.84 -14.73 -9.70
C THR A 734 -9.65 -14.81 -10.99
N LYS A 735 -10.40 -15.91 -11.23
CA LYS A 735 -11.28 -16.04 -12.43
C LYS A 735 -12.40 -14.98 -12.51
N ALA A 736 -12.72 -14.30 -11.41
CA ALA A 736 -13.65 -13.17 -11.37
C ALA A 736 -13.02 -11.86 -11.88
N ASP A 737 -11.69 -11.80 -11.95
CA ASP A 737 -10.97 -10.68 -12.56
C ASP A 737 -10.97 -10.79 -14.09
N GLY A 738 -10.72 -9.68 -14.79
CA GLY A 738 -10.75 -9.67 -16.25
C GLY A 738 -11.17 -8.33 -16.84
N GLY A 739 -11.51 -8.37 -18.13
CA GLY A 739 -11.90 -7.20 -18.92
C GLY A 739 -11.87 -7.52 -20.41
N HIS A 740 -11.51 -6.54 -21.23
CA HIS A 740 -11.26 -6.72 -22.66
C HIS A 740 -9.82 -7.19 -22.92
N SER A 741 -9.54 -7.71 -24.11
CA SER A 741 -8.19 -8.20 -24.43
C SER A 741 -7.13 -7.08 -24.39
N GLY A 742 -7.55 -5.84 -24.67
CA GLY A 742 -6.70 -4.64 -24.64
C GLY A 742 -6.68 -3.86 -23.33
N ALA A 743 -7.60 -4.13 -22.40
CA ALA A 743 -7.75 -3.39 -21.16
C ALA A 743 -8.40 -4.26 -20.09
N SER A 744 -7.69 -4.50 -18.99
CA SER A 744 -8.16 -5.40 -17.93
C SER A 744 -7.73 -4.92 -16.55
N THR A 745 -8.41 -5.39 -15.51
CA THR A 745 -8.05 -5.11 -14.11
C THR A 745 -8.13 -6.40 -13.30
N CYS A 746 -7.21 -6.57 -12.34
CA CYS A 746 -7.28 -7.66 -11.37
C CYS A 746 -6.82 -7.23 -9.98
N LYS A 747 -7.01 -8.11 -8.99
CA LYS A 747 -6.52 -7.94 -7.62
C LYS A 747 -5.50 -9.04 -7.29
N PRO A 748 -4.20 -8.81 -7.50
CA PRO A 748 -3.18 -9.85 -7.31
C PRO A 748 -3.15 -10.46 -5.90
N VAL A 749 -3.40 -9.67 -4.85
CA VAL A 749 -3.47 -10.19 -3.47
C VAL A 749 -4.60 -11.20 -3.23
N SER A 750 -5.62 -11.25 -4.11
CA SER A 750 -6.68 -12.24 -4.05
C SER A 750 -6.26 -13.60 -4.64
N ASN A 751 -5.14 -13.69 -5.35
CA ASN A 751 -4.64 -14.96 -5.85
C ASN A 751 -4.22 -15.86 -4.66
N PRO A 752 -4.65 -17.14 -4.61
CA PRO A 752 -4.30 -18.04 -3.51
C PRO A 752 -2.77 -18.22 -3.32
N SER A 753 -2.01 -18.26 -4.42
CA SER A 753 -0.54 -18.38 -4.42
C SER A 753 0.19 -17.05 -4.16
N PHE A 754 -0.53 -15.99 -3.77
CA PHE A 754 0.07 -14.68 -3.55
C PHE A 754 0.87 -14.64 -2.24
N PRO A 755 2.14 -14.18 -2.23
CA PRO A 755 2.98 -14.17 -1.03
C PRO A 755 2.60 -13.02 -0.08
N ARG A 756 1.47 -13.18 0.64
CA ARG A 756 0.82 -12.13 1.45
C ARG A 756 1.74 -11.49 2.48
N LYS A 757 2.55 -12.27 3.21
CA LYS A 757 3.48 -11.73 4.23
C LYS A 757 4.45 -10.68 3.66
N ARG A 758 4.86 -10.83 2.39
CA ARG A 758 5.86 -9.96 1.75
C ARG A 758 5.22 -8.86 0.89
N LEU A 759 4.16 -9.20 0.16
CA LEU A 759 3.63 -8.38 -0.93
C LEU A 759 2.18 -7.90 -0.71
N SER A 760 1.54 -8.17 0.44
CA SER A 760 0.20 -7.61 0.74
C SER A 760 0.22 -6.08 0.81
N ASN A 761 1.36 -5.49 1.17
CA ASN A 761 1.55 -4.05 1.26
C ASN A 761 2.72 -3.61 0.36
N VAL A 762 2.46 -3.53 -0.94
CA VAL A 762 3.44 -3.05 -1.92
C VAL A 762 3.63 -1.53 -1.79
N LYS A 763 4.87 -1.15 -1.52
CA LYS A 763 5.39 0.21 -1.36
C LYS A 763 6.60 0.40 -2.28
N GLU A 764 7.14 1.61 -2.29
CA GLU A 764 8.30 1.96 -3.13
C GLU A 764 9.55 1.09 -2.87
N TRP A 765 9.67 0.49 -1.69
CA TRP A 765 10.84 -0.31 -1.30
C TRP A 765 10.75 -1.81 -1.62
N ASN A 766 9.56 -2.39 -1.82
CA ASN A 766 9.37 -3.79 -2.27
C ASN A 766 8.70 -3.88 -3.64
N PHE A 767 8.50 -2.74 -4.33
CA PHE A 767 7.93 -2.75 -5.68
C PHE A 767 8.72 -3.62 -6.67
N PRO A 768 10.07 -3.62 -6.70
CA PRO A 768 10.81 -4.51 -7.60
C PRO A 768 10.56 -6.01 -7.33
N GLU A 769 10.45 -6.40 -6.06
CA GLU A 769 10.11 -7.77 -5.65
C GLU A 769 8.72 -8.18 -6.16
N TYR A 770 7.75 -7.27 -6.04
CA TYR A 770 6.41 -7.46 -6.58
C TYR A 770 6.41 -7.66 -8.10
N LEU A 771 7.27 -6.94 -8.83
CA LEU A 771 7.41 -7.13 -10.27
C LEU A 771 8.10 -8.45 -10.65
N TYR A 772 9.01 -8.98 -9.84
CA TYR A 772 9.53 -10.33 -10.05
C TYR A 772 8.44 -11.40 -9.87
N TYR A 773 7.57 -11.25 -8.86
CA TYR A 773 6.39 -12.11 -8.70
C TYR A 773 5.46 -12.04 -9.93
N LEU A 774 5.08 -10.83 -10.37
CA LEU A 774 4.24 -10.67 -11.55
C LEU A 774 4.90 -11.24 -12.80
N ALA A 775 6.21 -11.04 -12.97
CA ALA A 775 6.94 -11.57 -14.09
C ALA A 775 6.94 -13.11 -14.13
N GLY A 776 7.10 -13.78 -12.98
CA GLY A 776 6.95 -15.24 -12.89
C GLY A 776 5.58 -15.70 -13.38
N LYS A 777 4.50 -15.10 -12.86
CA LYS A 777 3.12 -15.44 -13.26
C LYS A 777 2.83 -15.14 -14.74
N ILE A 778 3.33 -14.03 -15.27
CA ILE A 778 3.19 -13.70 -16.71
C ILE A 778 3.93 -14.73 -17.57
N SER A 779 5.12 -15.17 -17.14
CA SER A 779 5.88 -16.19 -17.85
C SER A 779 5.19 -17.53 -17.88
N GLU A 780 4.59 -17.94 -16.76
CA GLU A 780 3.77 -19.16 -16.65
C GLU A 780 2.55 -19.07 -17.57
N SER A 781 1.79 -17.97 -17.53
CA SER A 781 0.51 -17.89 -18.24
C SER A 781 0.62 -17.58 -19.73
N ALA A 782 1.55 -16.71 -20.13
CA ALA A 782 1.67 -16.23 -21.51
C ALA A 782 2.70 -17.03 -22.34
N GLY A 783 3.47 -17.92 -21.71
CA GLY A 783 4.54 -18.67 -22.37
C GLY A 783 5.65 -17.78 -22.91
N PHE A 784 5.89 -16.63 -22.29
CA PHE A 784 7.02 -15.72 -22.59
C PHE A 784 7.99 -15.73 -21.41
N PRO A 785 9.17 -16.39 -21.52
CA PRO A 785 10.15 -16.41 -20.45
C PRO A 785 10.60 -15.01 -20.03
N PHE A 786 10.64 -14.77 -18.72
CA PHE A 786 11.11 -13.53 -18.16
C PHE A 786 12.63 -13.40 -18.36
N LYS A 787 13.05 -12.28 -18.96
CA LYS A 787 14.45 -12.02 -19.28
C LYS A 787 15.10 -11.10 -18.25
N LYS A 788 14.47 -9.95 -17.96
CA LYS A 788 15.05 -8.94 -17.07
C LYS A 788 14.01 -7.93 -16.56
N LEU A 789 14.33 -7.34 -15.41
CA LEU A 789 13.67 -6.19 -14.81
C LEU A 789 14.68 -5.05 -14.68
N GLU A 790 14.34 -3.84 -15.11
CA GLU A 790 15.23 -2.68 -15.00
C GLU A 790 14.48 -1.37 -14.81
N PRO A 791 15.07 -0.35 -14.16
CA PRO A 791 14.47 0.98 -14.05
C PRO A 791 14.22 1.61 -15.43
N VAL A 792 13.11 2.36 -15.54
CA VAL A 792 12.91 3.29 -16.65
C VAL A 792 13.61 4.60 -16.31
N ASN A 793 14.52 5.05 -17.16
CA ASN A 793 15.34 6.24 -16.90
C ASN A 793 14.55 7.51 -17.20
N PHE A 794 14.42 8.38 -16.19
CA PHE A 794 13.90 9.73 -16.31
C PHE A 794 14.90 10.76 -15.76
N ASP A 795 14.75 12.02 -16.18
CA ASP A 795 15.51 13.13 -15.59
C ASP A 795 15.05 13.40 -14.16
N PHE A 796 16.00 13.49 -13.23
CA PHE A 796 15.71 13.86 -11.85
C PHE A 796 15.30 15.33 -11.74
N SER A 797 14.22 15.61 -11.02
CA SER A 797 13.88 16.98 -10.62
C SER A 797 15.02 17.58 -9.77
N PRO A 798 15.18 18.92 -9.73
CA PRO A 798 16.25 19.54 -8.93
C PRO A 798 16.24 19.13 -7.47
N VAL A 799 15.06 19.02 -6.85
CA VAL A 799 14.89 18.64 -5.44
C VAL A 799 15.29 17.18 -5.22
N ILE A 800 14.83 16.26 -6.07
CA ILE A 800 15.21 14.83 -5.99
C ILE A 800 16.70 14.66 -6.25
N ARG A 801 17.26 15.37 -7.24
CA ARG A 801 18.70 15.36 -7.53
C ARG A 801 19.51 15.81 -6.31
N GLN A 802 19.12 16.89 -5.66
CA GLN A 802 19.78 17.37 -4.45
C GLN A 802 19.74 16.33 -3.32
N SER A 803 18.62 15.63 -3.14
CA SER A 803 18.51 14.54 -2.16
C SER A 803 19.37 13.33 -2.53
N LEU A 804 19.39 12.93 -3.81
CA LEU A 804 20.21 11.82 -4.31
C LEU A 804 21.71 12.12 -4.22
N GLU A 805 22.13 13.37 -4.38
CA GLU A 805 23.52 13.79 -4.20
C GLU A 805 24.03 13.58 -2.77
N ARG A 806 23.12 13.53 -1.77
CA ARG A 806 23.47 13.17 -0.38
C ARG A 806 23.86 11.69 -0.21
N LEU A 807 23.62 10.84 -1.22
CA LEU A 807 24.07 9.45 -1.20
C LEU A 807 25.59 9.35 -1.39
N ASP A 808 26.18 10.19 -2.24
CA ASP A 808 27.57 10.07 -2.70
C ASP A 808 28.60 9.96 -1.54
N PRO A 809 28.48 10.74 -0.45
CA PRO A 809 29.35 10.59 0.72
C PRO A 809 29.17 9.23 1.42
N THR A 810 27.95 8.70 1.47
CA THR A 810 27.62 7.48 2.21
C THR A 810 27.86 6.18 1.42
N LEU A 811 28.61 6.20 0.31
CA LEU A 811 28.80 5.00 -0.50
C LEU A 811 30.00 4.16 -0.02
N VAL A 812 29.79 2.85 0.06
CA VAL A 812 30.84 1.86 0.34
C VAL A 812 30.71 0.70 -0.65
N GLU A 813 31.77 0.41 -1.38
CA GLU A 813 31.91 -0.70 -2.32
C GLU A 813 32.53 -1.91 -1.61
N LEU A 814 31.83 -3.03 -1.62
CA LEU A 814 32.29 -4.34 -1.18
C LEU A 814 32.56 -5.22 -2.41
N VAL A 815 33.78 -5.69 -2.58
CA VAL A 815 34.16 -6.60 -3.67
C VAL A 815 34.17 -8.02 -3.13
N VAL A 816 33.45 -8.92 -3.80
CA VAL A 816 33.36 -10.33 -3.44
C VAL A 816 33.89 -11.22 -4.57
N LYS A 817 34.50 -12.36 -4.21
CA LYS A 817 35.14 -13.28 -5.16
C LYS A 817 34.67 -14.72 -4.94
N SER A 818 34.50 -15.45 -6.05
CA SER A 818 34.36 -16.91 -6.10
C SER A 818 35.19 -17.45 -7.27
N GLY A 819 36.32 -18.09 -6.97
CA GLY A 819 37.30 -18.46 -8.00
C GLY A 819 37.81 -17.24 -8.77
N TRP A 820 37.62 -17.24 -10.10
CA TRP A 820 37.96 -16.12 -10.99
C TRP A 820 36.85 -15.06 -11.10
N MET A 821 35.63 -15.38 -10.66
CA MET A 821 34.49 -14.47 -10.72
C MET A 821 34.60 -13.39 -9.63
N ARG A 822 34.22 -12.16 -10.00
CA ARG A 822 34.17 -11.01 -9.09
C ARG A 822 32.82 -10.34 -9.20
N LYS A 823 32.24 -9.94 -8.08
CA LYS A 823 31.04 -9.11 -8.03
C LYS A 823 31.26 -7.92 -7.10
N LYS A 824 30.55 -6.84 -7.37
CA LYS A 824 30.60 -5.59 -6.62
C LYS A 824 29.25 -5.32 -5.97
N ILE A 825 29.25 -5.19 -4.65
CA ILE A 825 28.10 -4.83 -3.84
C ILE A 825 28.30 -3.39 -3.38
N MET A 826 27.35 -2.51 -3.68
CA MET A 826 27.34 -1.13 -3.22
C MET A 826 26.46 -1.00 -1.98
N PHE A 827 27.03 -0.62 -0.85
CA PHE A 827 26.30 -0.14 0.31
C PHE A 827 26.01 1.36 0.17
N ALA A 828 24.78 1.73 0.46
CA ALA A 828 24.35 3.13 0.51
C ALA A 828 23.40 3.34 1.70
N LYS A 829 23.39 4.55 2.26
CA LYS A 829 22.39 4.93 3.26
C LYS A 829 21.31 5.79 2.62
N MET A 830 20.04 5.43 2.79
CA MET A 830 18.94 6.24 2.30
C MET A 830 18.99 7.64 2.94
N PRO A 831 18.86 8.74 2.16
CA PRO A 831 18.82 10.08 2.71
C PRO A 831 17.69 10.21 3.74
N LYS A 832 17.90 11.00 4.80
CA LYS A 832 16.85 11.24 5.79
C LYS A 832 15.62 11.82 5.09
N PRO A 833 14.42 11.22 5.26
CA PRO A 833 13.23 11.74 4.62
C PRO A 833 12.89 13.13 5.17
N ASP A 834 12.50 14.02 4.27
CA ASP A 834 11.82 15.25 4.61
C ASP A 834 10.32 14.93 4.75
N TYR A 835 9.81 15.06 5.98
CA TYR A 835 8.41 14.77 6.28
C TYR A 835 7.50 15.95 5.92
N ASP A 836 8.04 17.15 5.82
CA ASP A 836 7.32 18.37 5.43
C ASP A 836 7.22 18.48 3.90
N SER A 837 8.25 18.01 3.20
CA SER A 837 8.33 17.96 1.74
C SER A 837 8.62 16.55 1.21
N ARG A 838 7.58 15.71 1.16
CA ARG A 838 7.67 14.35 0.59
C ARG A 838 8.18 14.31 -0.85
N ASP A 839 8.04 15.40 -1.60
CA ASP A 839 8.55 15.56 -2.97
C ASP A 839 10.08 15.52 -3.08
N SER A 840 10.78 15.62 -1.95
CA SER A 840 12.24 15.52 -1.88
C SER A 840 12.74 14.10 -1.55
N ASN A 841 11.85 13.16 -1.23
CA ASN A 841 12.24 11.81 -0.83
C ASN A 841 12.45 10.94 -2.07
N PRO A 842 13.68 10.46 -2.34
CA PRO A 842 13.93 9.60 -3.49
C PRO A 842 13.38 8.19 -3.27
N SER A 843 12.81 7.60 -4.32
CA SER A 843 12.41 6.19 -4.31
C SER A 843 13.61 5.26 -4.46
N LEU A 844 13.44 3.97 -4.15
CA LEU A 844 14.46 2.95 -4.41
C LEU A 844 14.86 2.90 -5.89
N VAL A 845 13.90 2.99 -6.81
CA VAL A 845 14.15 2.95 -8.25
C VAL A 845 15.00 4.15 -8.68
N GLN A 846 14.69 5.36 -8.17
CA GLN A 846 15.49 6.56 -8.45
C GLN A 846 16.91 6.45 -7.88
N VAL A 847 17.07 5.89 -6.68
CA VAL A 847 18.39 5.59 -6.09
C VAL A 847 19.19 4.65 -6.98
N ILE A 848 18.59 3.53 -7.43
CA ILE A 848 19.25 2.57 -8.34
C ILE A 848 19.67 3.28 -9.63
N THR A 849 18.76 4.01 -10.27
CA THR A 849 19.04 4.73 -11.52
C THR A 849 20.20 5.72 -11.34
N TYR A 850 20.14 6.56 -10.32
CA TYR A 850 21.16 7.56 -10.03
C TYR A 850 22.54 6.94 -9.82
N LEU A 851 22.61 5.90 -8.98
CA LEU A 851 23.87 5.23 -8.70
C LEU A 851 24.41 4.51 -9.93
N ARG A 852 23.57 3.87 -10.75
CA ARG A 852 24.01 3.19 -11.98
C ARG A 852 24.50 4.15 -13.07
N MET A 853 23.98 5.38 -13.11
CA MET A 853 24.50 6.41 -14.01
C MET A 853 25.93 6.84 -13.66
N LYS A 854 26.29 6.77 -12.37
CA LYS A 854 27.59 7.24 -11.85
C LYS A 854 28.60 6.12 -11.61
N TYR A 855 28.15 4.93 -11.18
CA TYR A 855 29.01 3.87 -10.65
C TYR A 855 28.71 2.53 -11.32
N ARG A 856 29.75 1.69 -11.45
CA ARG A 856 29.61 0.30 -11.95
C ARG A 856 29.63 -0.68 -10.78
N PHE A 857 28.52 -1.35 -10.55
CA PHE A 857 28.34 -2.36 -9.51
C PHE A 857 27.24 -3.35 -9.90
N ASP A 858 27.23 -4.52 -9.27
CA ASP A 858 26.33 -5.62 -9.59
C ASP A 858 25.12 -5.67 -8.65
N TYR A 859 25.31 -5.33 -7.38
CA TYR A 859 24.30 -5.41 -6.32
C TYR A 859 24.24 -4.12 -5.48
N LEU A 860 23.07 -3.71 -5.02
CA LEU A 860 22.84 -2.57 -4.12
C LEU A 860 22.30 -3.06 -2.77
N PHE A 861 22.98 -2.75 -1.68
CA PHE A 861 22.51 -2.93 -0.31
C PHE A 861 22.20 -1.55 0.30
N LEU A 862 20.91 -1.18 0.29
CA LEU A 862 20.43 0.13 0.73
C LEU A 862 19.93 0.08 2.17
N VAL A 863 20.60 0.78 3.07
CA VAL A 863 20.28 0.87 4.49
C VAL A 863 19.26 1.99 4.72
N GLN A 864 18.09 1.68 5.26
CA GLN A 864 17.06 2.67 5.58
C GLN A 864 17.15 3.16 7.03
N GLY A 865 17.11 4.48 7.23
CA GLY A 865 16.86 5.12 8.52
C GLY A 865 17.73 4.58 9.67
N ALA A 866 17.12 4.38 10.84
CA ALA A 866 17.72 3.72 12.00
C ALA A 866 17.82 2.19 11.81
N MET A 867 18.37 1.78 10.65
CA MET A 867 18.41 0.41 10.13
C MET A 867 17.09 -0.33 10.28
N SER A 868 15.98 0.35 9.98
CA SER A 868 14.66 -0.29 10.00
C SER A 868 14.61 -1.44 9.01
N LYS A 869 15.25 -1.27 7.85
CA LYS A 869 15.42 -2.29 6.81
C LYS A 869 16.74 -2.12 6.07
N ILE A 870 17.26 -3.22 5.52
CA ILE A 870 18.29 -3.20 4.49
C ILE A 870 17.70 -3.86 3.24
N ILE A 871 17.62 -3.11 2.15
CA ILE A 871 17.11 -3.60 0.87
C ILE A 871 18.29 -4.14 0.08
N LEU A 872 18.21 -5.39 -0.37
CA LEU A 872 19.22 -6.04 -1.19
C LEU A 872 18.66 -6.21 -2.59
N ALA A 873 19.31 -5.62 -3.59
CA ALA A 873 18.86 -5.69 -4.97
C ALA A 873 19.99 -6.09 -5.91
N ASN A 874 19.73 -7.05 -6.79
CA ASN A 874 20.54 -7.28 -7.98
C ASN A 874 20.17 -6.22 -9.03
N VAL A 875 21.16 -5.43 -9.45
CA VAL A 875 20.94 -4.32 -10.38
C VAL A 875 21.79 -4.41 -11.65
N GLY A 876 22.69 -5.38 -11.72
CA GLY A 876 23.68 -5.50 -12.80
C GLY A 876 24.17 -6.91 -13.10
N ASP A 877 23.85 -7.91 -12.26
CA ASP A 877 24.27 -9.30 -12.50
C ASP A 877 23.20 -10.10 -13.25
N ALA A 878 23.35 -10.20 -14.57
CA ALA A 878 22.44 -10.98 -15.42
C ALA A 878 22.36 -12.46 -15.02
N SER A 879 23.42 -13.03 -14.44
CA SER A 879 23.45 -14.42 -14.00
C SER A 879 22.84 -14.65 -12.62
N ALA A 880 22.57 -13.57 -11.87
CA ALA A 880 22.14 -13.62 -10.47
C ALA A 880 22.98 -14.63 -9.65
N ALA A 881 24.31 -14.48 -9.70
CA ALA A 881 25.23 -15.50 -9.20
C ALA A 881 25.32 -15.56 -7.66
N ILE A 882 24.85 -14.52 -6.99
CA ILE A 882 24.62 -14.45 -5.54
C ILE A 882 23.11 -14.48 -5.32
N ASP A 883 22.65 -15.45 -4.53
CA ASP A 883 21.30 -15.47 -3.98
C ASP A 883 21.23 -14.49 -2.79
N LEU A 884 20.33 -13.51 -2.87
CA LEU A 884 20.19 -12.48 -1.85
C LEU A 884 19.40 -12.94 -0.62
N VAL A 885 18.66 -14.04 -0.69
CA VAL A 885 17.83 -14.51 0.44
C VAL A 885 18.69 -14.95 1.63
N PRO A 886 19.73 -15.79 1.49
CA PRO A 886 20.61 -16.13 2.62
C PRO A 886 21.35 -14.92 3.20
N VAL A 887 21.69 -13.93 2.35
CA VAL A 887 22.34 -12.69 2.79
C VAL A 887 21.38 -11.83 3.60
N ALA A 888 20.11 -11.75 3.20
CA ALA A 888 19.08 -11.06 3.97
C ALA A 888 18.90 -11.69 5.36
N LYS A 889 18.84 -13.02 5.43
CA LYS A 889 18.71 -13.77 6.69
C LYS A 889 19.88 -13.52 7.65
N ALA A 890 21.09 -13.46 7.11
CA ALA A 890 22.28 -13.19 7.92
C ALA A 890 22.32 -11.74 8.44
N LEU A 891 21.91 -10.76 7.64
CA LEU A 891 21.87 -9.34 8.04
C LEU A 891 20.71 -9.02 8.99
N GLY A 892 19.56 -9.64 8.78
CA GLY A 892 18.38 -9.46 9.61
C GLY A 892 18.12 -10.70 10.44
N TRP A 893 17.29 -11.61 9.92
CA TRP A 893 16.76 -12.69 10.73
C TRP A 893 16.34 -13.92 9.90
N GLN A 894 16.20 -15.09 10.52
CA GLN A 894 15.99 -16.37 9.82
C GLN A 894 14.71 -16.41 8.95
N GLU A 895 13.64 -15.73 9.35
CA GLU A 895 12.38 -15.59 8.59
C GLU A 895 12.44 -14.50 7.51
N ASP A 896 13.51 -13.71 7.41
CA ASP A 896 13.67 -12.77 6.30
C ASP A 896 13.81 -13.53 4.98
N SER A 897 13.13 -13.05 3.94
CA SER A 897 12.98 -13.75 2.66
C SER A 897 12.87 -12.76 1.50
N GLY A 898 12.68 -13.25 0.28
CA GLY A 898 12.65 -12.45 -0.93
C GLY A 898 12.65 -13.29 -2.21
N ASP A 899 12.92 -12.65 -3.32
CA ASP A 899 13.38 -13.27 -4.56
C ASP A 899 14.92 -13.39 -4.52
N PRO A 900 15.54 -14.41 -5.13
CA PRO A 900 17.00 -14.51 -5.21
C PRO A 900 17.70 -13.26 -5.76
N ARG A 901 16.99 -12.45 -6.56
CA ARG A 901 17.47 -11.17 -7.12
C ARG A 901 17.07 -9.96 -6.29
N PHE A 902 16.17 -10.10 -5.32
CA PHE A 902 15.71 -9.00 -4.47
C PHE A 902 15.21 -9.49 -3.12
N ALA A 903 15.82 -9.04 -2.03
CA ALA A 903 15.41 -9.40 -0.68
C ALA A 903 15.45 -8.18 0.26
N ALA A 904 14.79 -8.30 1.41
CA ALA A 904 14.84 -7.28 2.45
C ALA A 904 15.20 -7.94 3.79
N ALA A 905 16.19 -7.36 4.47
CA ALA A 905 16.55 -7.75 5.82
C ALA A 905 15.94 -6.77 6.84
N ASN A 906 15.63 -7.28 8.03
CA ASN A 906 15.18 -6.51 9.19
C ASN A 906 16.26 -6.54 10.30
N PRO A 907 17.31 -5.68 10.24
CA PRO A 907 18.43 -5.72 11.18
C PRO A 907 18.05 -5.51 12.64
N ARG A 908 16.90 -4.89 12.91
CA ARG A 908 16.37 -4.70 14.27
C ARG A 908 16.13 -6.02 14.99
N ARG A 909 15.76 -7.07 14.25
CA ARG A 909 15.60 -8.42 14.78
C ARG A 909 16.95 -9.03 15.15
N ASN A 910 18.01 -8.70 14.41
CA ASN A 910 19.34 -9.26 14.64
C ASN A 910 19.98 -8.77 15.96
N LYS A 911 20.04 -9.66 16.95
CA LYS A 911 20.62 -9.34 18.28
C LYS A 911 22.13 -9.17 18.27
N LYS A 912 22.81 -9.72 17.26
CA LYS A 912 24.24 -9.49 17.06
C LYS A 912 24.51 -8.04 16.60
N ILE A 913 23.48 -7.31 16.20
CA ILE A 913 23.55 -5.90 15.80
C ILE A 913 23.05 -5.01 16.94
N SER A 914 23.99 -4.43 17.68
CA SER A 914 23.69 -3.58 18.84
C SER A 914 22.91 -2.31 18.47
N ARG A 915 22.17 -1.76 19.45
CA ARG A 915 21.40 -0.51 19.29
C ARG A 915 22.26 0.66 18.82
N GLU A 916 23.50 0.76 19.27
CA GLU A 916 24.44 1.81 18.85
C GLU A 916 24.63 1.82 17.33
N TRP A 917 24.81 0.64 16.71
CA TRP A 917 24.98 0.52 15.26
C TRP A 917 23.70 0.86 14.48
N ARG A 918 22.51 0.57 15.04
CA ARG A 918 21.22 0.90 14.43
C ARG A 918 21.03 2.41 14.26
N PHE A 919 21.55 3.20 15.19
CA PHE A 919 21.48 4.66 15.17
C PHE A 919 22.80 5.32 14.75
N ALA A 920 23.68 4.59 14.08
CA ALA A 920 24.95 5.13 13.60
C ALA A 920 24.72 6.36 12.71
N LYS A 921 25.35 7.48 13.10
CA LYS A 921 25.36 8.72 12.33
C LYS A 921 26.00 8.49 10.96
N GLU A 922 25.67 9.32 9.98
CA GLU A 922 26.21 9.24 8.61
C GLU A 922 27.75 9.21 8.58
N GLU A 923 28.40 9.91 9.50
CA GLU A 923 29.86 9.92 9.64
C GLU A 923 30.48 8.55 9.98
N ARG A 924 29.71 7.64 10.59
CA ARG A 924 30.14 6.27 10.92
C ARG A 924 29.62 5.25 9.92
N PHE A 925 29.12 5.67 8.76
CA PHE A 925 28.53 4.73 7.80
C PHE A 925 29.55 3.74 7.23
N PHE A 926 30.81 4.15 7.06
CA PHE A 926 31.87 3.22 6.66
C PHE A 926 32.12 2.14 7.73
N ASP A 927 32.17 2.55 9.01
CA ASP A 927 32.28 1.63 10.15
C ASP A 927 31.09 0.65 10.17
N LEU A 928 29.89 1.17 9.93
CA LEU A 928 28.68 0.36 9.87
C LEU A 928 28.74 -0.64 8.70
N ALA A 929 29.16 -0.22 7.51
CA ALA A 929 29.28 -1.11 6.36
C ALA A 929 30.32 -2.21 6.61
N ALA A 930 31.45 -1.89 7.26
CA ALA A 930 32.46 -2.86 7.67
C ALA A 930 31.93 -3.85 8.73
N PHE A 931 31.13 -3.37 9.67
CA PHE A 931 30.46 -4.21 10.65
C PHE A 931 29.44 -5.15 9.98
N LEU A 932 28.59 -4.62 9.10
CA LEU A 932 27.59 -5.38 8.36
C LEU A 932 28.23 -6.39 7.40
N SER A 933 29.43 -6.13 6.88
CA SER A 933 30.10 -7.03 5.94
C SER A 933 30.38 -8.41 6.54
N GLY A 934 30.60 -8.51 7.86
CA GLY A 934 30.75 -9.81 8.53
C GLY A 934 29.49 -10.69 8.42
N PHE A 935 28.31 -10.08 8.46
CA PHE A 935 27.03 -10.77 8.24
C PHE A 935 26.82 -11.11 6.77
N VAL A 936 27.22 -10.21 5.86
CA VAL A 936 27.20 -10.49 4.43
C VAL A 936 28.03 -11.72 4.11
N GLU A 937 29.25 -11.84 4.64
CA GLU A 937 30.11 -13.01 4.42
C GLU A 937 29.51 -14.32 4.93
N GLN A 938 28.75 -14.28 6.03
CA GLN A 938 28.01 -15.43 6.54
C GLN A 938 26.95 -15.89 5.53
N GLY A 939 26.12 -14.98 5.02
CA GLY A 939 25.09 -15.33 4.02
C GLY A 939 25.67 -15.72 2.65
N LEU A 940 26.83 -15.16 2.28
CA LEU A 940 27.58 -15.53 1.07
C LEU A 940 28.24 -16.91 1.16
N SER A 941 28.42 -17.42 2.39
CA SER A 941 28.99 -18.73 2.67
C SER A 941 27.92 -19.81 2.90
N ASP A 942 26.64 -19.47 2.76
CA ASP A 942 25.52 -20.38 2.98
C ASP A 942 25.57 -21.60 2.03
N PRO A 943 25.28 -22.83 2.50
CA PRO A 943 25.31 -24.03 1.67
C PRO A 943 24.40 -24.01 0.44
N SER A 944 23.32 -23.22 0.47
CA SER A 944 22.40 -23.05 -0.66
C SER A 944 22.97 -22.21 -1.81
N GLN A 945 24.06 -21.46 -1.56
CA GLN A 945 24.71 -20.68 -2.60
C GLN A 945 25.35 -21.60 -3.64
N LYS A 946 25.05 -21.37 -4.92
CA LYS A 946 25.68 -22.11 -6.05
C LYS A 946 27.21 -22.00 -6.05
N ASN A 947 27.73 -20.90 -5.51
CA ASN A 947 29.14 -20.55 -5.48
C ASN A 947 29.52 -20.07 -4.07
N LYS A 948 30.68 -20.48 -3.55
CA LYS A 948 31.21 -19.95 -2.28
C LYS A 948 31.85 -18.59 -2.50
N TRP A 949 31.15 -17.53 -2.10
CA TRP A 949 31.64 -16.16 -2.21
C TRP A 949 32.37 -15.73 -0.94
N LYS A 950 33.49 -15.02 -1.08
CA LYS A 950 34.23 -14.43 0.03
C LYS A 950 34.43 -12.94 -0.17
N ILE A 951 34.47 -12.20 0.94
CA ILE A 951 34.79 -10.78 0.89
C ILE A 951 36.26 -10.62 0.56
N HIS A 952 36.52 -9.82 -0.47
CA HIS A 952 37.89 -9.54 -0.91
C HIS A 952 38.37 -8.17 -0.47
N SER A 953 37.53 -7.14 -0.61
CA SER A 953 37.89 -5.78 -0.18
C SER A 953 36.65 -4.93 0.10
N LEU A 954 36.83 -3.91 0.95
CA LEU A 954 35.83 -2.93 1.36
C LEU A 954 36.46 -1.55 1.13
N LEU A 955 35.89 -0.80 0.21
CA LEU A 955 36.46 0.43 -0.32
C LEU A 955 35.35 1.49 -0.40
N SER A 956 35.64 2.78 -0.38
CA SER A 956 34.66 3.77 -0.89
C SER A 956 34.74 3.79 -2.41
N PRO A 957 33.66 3.85 -3.21
CA PRO A 957 33.79 3.86 -4.66
C PRO A 957 34.61 5.07 -5.15
N PRO A 958 35.32 4.94 -6.31
CA PRO A 958 36.01 6.07 -6.90
C PRO A 958 34.97 7.14 -7.22
N ALA A 959 35.05 8.26 -6.54
CA ALA A 959 33.98 9.22 -6.63
C ALA A 959 34.06 9.92 -8.02
N VAL A 960 32.91 10.21 -8.64
CA VAL A 960 32.86 10.66 -10.06
C VAL A 960 32.67 12.17 -10.20
N PHE A 961 32.06 12.85 -9.22
CA PHE A 961 31.88 14.31 -9.21
C PHE A 961 32.28 14.98 -7.86
N VAL A 962 33.20 15.96 -7.83
CA VAL A 962 33.50 16.77 -6.63
C VAL A 962 32.75 18.09 -6.78
N PRO A 963 31.88 18.48 -5.83
CA PRO A 963 31.23 19.80 -5.87
C PRO A 963 32.29 20.90 -6.03
N LYS A 964 32.07 21.86 -6.93
CA LYS A 964 33.06 22.89 -7.26
C LYS A 964 33.46 23.71 -6.04
N GLU A 965 32.57 23.86 -5.05
CA GLU A 965 32.87 24.57 -3.81
C GLU A 965 33.92 23.85 -2.95
N LEU A 966 34.06 22.53 -3.12
CA LEU A 966 34.93 21.67 -2.31
C LEU A 966 36.29 21.41 -2.95
N ASP A 967 36.46 21.65 -4.25
CA ASP A 967 37.71 21.39 -4.98
C ASP A 967 38.90 22.23 -4.43
N PRO A 968 38.76 23.53 -4.10
CA PRO A 968 39.84 24.31 -3.49
C PRO A 968 40.20 23.81 -2.08
N PHE A 969 39.19 23.42 -1.29
CA PHE A 969 39.38 22.86 0.04
C PHE A 969 40.10 21.50 -0.05
N ALA A 970 39.67 20.60 -0.92
CA ALA A 970 40.29 19.29 -1.13
C ALA A 970 41.77 19.44 -1.56
N LYS A 971 42.07 20.30 -2.54
CA LYS A 971 43.46 20.58 -2.96
C LYS A 971 44.32 21.16 -1.83
N LYS A 972 43.77 22.06 -1.00
CA LYS A 972 44.49 22.62 0.16
C LYS A 972 44.64 21.63 1.31
N PHE A 973 43.63 20.79 1.55
CA PHE A 973 43.60 19.71 2.54
C PHE A 973 44.70 18.70 2.27
N LEU A 974 44.77 18.17 1.05
CA LEU A 974 45.73 17.10 0.69
C LEU A 974 47.19 17.55 0.82
N ARG A 975 47.48 18.81 0.46
CA ARG A 975 48.81 19.41 0.60
C ARG A 975 49.28 19.50 2.06
N GLY A 976 48.36 19.61 3.01
CA GLY A 976 48.67 19.79 4.43
C GLY A 976 48.64 18.51 5.26
N ALA A 977 47.85 17.51 4.83
CA ALA A 977 47.36 16.41 5.66
C ALA A 977 47.93 15.02 5.33
N VAL A 978 48.56 14.83 4.17
CA VAL A 978 49.00 13.50 3.70
C VAL A 978 50.51 13.31 3.84
N PHE A 979 50.89 12.20 4.48
CA PHE A 979 52.26 11.73 4.66
C PHE A 979 52.39 10.36 4.02
N GLU A 980 53.48 10.12 3.30
CA GLU A 980 53.71 8.90 2.54
C GLU A 980 54.98 8.21 3.05
N THR A 981 54.96 6.88 3.12
CA THR A 981 56.12 6.09 3.52
C THR A 981 56.02 4.65 2.98
N ARG A 982 57.07 3.87 3.20
CA ARG A 982 57.12 2.44 2.90
C ARG A 982 57.39 1.65 4.17
N LEU A 983 56.69 0.55 4.35
CA LEU A 983 57.00 -0.45 5.36
C LEU A 983 57.96 -1.46 4.76
N ILE A 984 59.16 -1.57 5.35
CA ILE A 984 60.22 -2.48 4.92
C ILE A 984 60.14 -3.75 5.78
N PRO A 985 59.97 -4.93 5.17
CA PRO A 985 59.91 -6.19 5.92
C PRO A 985 61.30 -6.58 6.45
N ALA A 986 61.33 -7.16 7.66
CA ALA A 986 62.54 -7.63 8.30
C ALA A 986 63.20 -8.82 7.57
N ASP A 987 62.41 -9.61 6.82
CA ASP A 987 62.85 -10.83 6.13
C ASP A 987 63.62 -10.58 4.82
N LYS A 988 63.71 -9.31 4.35
CA LYS A 988 64.30 -8.84 3.07
C LYS A 988 63.83 -9.54 1.79
N LYS A 989 62.98 -10.58 1.87
CA LYS A 989 62.42 -11.34 0.74
C LYS A 989 61.03 -10.85 0.34
N SER A 990 60.30 -10.25 1.27
CA SER A 990 58.98 -9.66 1.02
C SER A 990 59.11 -8.27 0.37
N LYS A 991 58.14 -7.88 -0.46
CA LYS A 991 58.14 -6.55 -1.10
C LYS A 991 57.77 -5.45 -0.07
N PRO A 992 58.38 -4.26 -0.12
CA PRO A 992 57.96 -3.12 0.69
C PRO A 992 56.49 -2.77 0.46
N LEU A 993 55.78 -2.39 1.52
CA LEU A 993 54.36 -2.03 1.46
C LEU A 993 54.22 -0.51 1.56
N THR A 994 53.57 0.12 0.60
CA THR A 994 53.35 1.56 0.61
C THR A 994 52.22 1.94 1.57
N VAL A 995 52.44 2.94 2.41
CA VAL A 995 51.46 3.41 3.39
C VAL A 995 51.30 4.91 3.29
N ALA A 996 50.05 5.36 3.34
CA ALA A 996 49.71 6.76 3.48
C ALA A 996 49.11 7.02 4.86
N PHE A 997 49.66 7.99 5.58
CA PHE A 997 49.11 8.51 6.82
C PHE A 997 48.41 9.83 6.54
N ILE A 998 47.19 10.00 7.05
CA ILE A 998 46.34 11.15 6.76
C ILE A 998 45.85 11.74 8.10
N GLU A 999 46.03 13.04 8.28
CA GLU A 999 45.53 13.76 9.47
C GLU A 999 44.35 14.68 9.10
N GLU A 1000 43.24 14.61 9.82
CA GLU A 1000 42.15 15.59 9.70
C GLU A 1000 42.60 16.98 10.20
N PRO A 1001 42.53 18.05 9.39
CA PRO A 1001 43.03 19.36 9.78
C PRO A 1001 42.12 20.02 10.82
N PHE A 1002 42.74 20.57 11.86
CA PHE A 1002 42.08 21.41 12.85
C PHE A 1002 41.81 22.81 12.27
N VAL A 1003 40.56 23.24 12.22
CA VAL A 1003 40.19 24.65 12.06
C VAL A 1003 39.92 25.22 13.47
N LYS A 1004 40.72 26.18 13.92
CA LYS A 1004 40.55 26.84 15.23
C LYS A 1004 39.14 27.43 15.34
N GLY A 1005 38.41 27.06 16.39
CA GLY A 1005 37.22 27.79 16.87
C GLY A 1005 35.86 27.41 16.27
N SER A 1006 35.82 26.57 15.25
CA SER A 1006 34.57 25.99 14.74
C SER A 1006 34.82 24.52 14.48
N ARG A 1007 33.92 23.62 14.92
CA ARG A 1007 33.78 22.32 14.24
C ARG A 1007 33.64 22.69 12.77
N ALA A 1008 34.67 22.45 11.95
CA ALA A 1008 34.52 22.56 10.50
C ALA A 1008 33.19 21.86 10.19
N PRO A 1009 32.29 22.44 9.36
CA PRO A 1009 31.04 21.77 9.01
C PRO A 1009 31.44 20.36 8.70
N VAL A 1010 30.92 19.42 9.50
CA VAL A 1010 31.42 18.06 9.54
C VAL A 1010 31.08 17.47 8.19
N MET A 1011 31.89 17.78 7.18
CA MET A 1011 32.00 17.00 5.99
C MET A 1011 32.43 15.68 6.57
N PRO A 1012 31.58 14.64 6.48
CA PRO A 1012 32.10 13.31 6.58
C PRO A 1012 33.13 13.30 5.44
N LEU A 1013 34.41 13.47 5.78
CA LEU A 1013 35.50 13.44 4.83
C LEU A 1013 35.58 11.97 4.45
N CYS A 1014 34.67 11.57 3.58
CA CYS A 1014 34.48 10.19 3.22
C CYS A 1014 35.79 9.74 2.60
N ILE A 1015 36.20 8.55 2.98
CA ILE A 1015 37.29 7.81 2.34
C ILE A 1015 37.18 7.86 0.79
N GLY A 1016 35.99 8.11 0.23
CA GLY A 1016 35.76 8.41 -1.19
C GLY A 1016 36.42 9.69 -1.76
N LEU A 1017 36.49 10.79 -0.99
CA LEU A 1017 37.23 12.01 -1.37
C LEU A 1017 38.75 11.77 -1.29
N LEU A 1018 39.20 11.01 -0.28
CA LEU A 1018 40.58 10.53 -0.17
C LEU A 1018 40.96 9.61 -1.35
N ARG A 1019 40.09 8.68 -1.76
CA ARG A 1019 40.29 7.74 -2.88
C ARG A 1019 40.44 8.43 -4.24
N ARG A 1020 39.81 9.59 -4.45
CA ARG A 1020 39.96 10.35 -5.69
C ARG A 1020 41.27 11.12 -5.77
N SER A 1021 41.71 11.57 -4.60
CA SER A 1021 42.84 12.45 -4.40
C SER A 1021 44.16 11.69 -4.26
N MET A 1022 44.06 10.44 -3.81
CA MET A 1022 45.17 9.50 -3.71
C MET A 1022 44.95 8.43 -4.77
N HIS A 1023 45.89 8.24 -5.68
CA HIS A 1023 45.88 7.07 -6.54
C HIS A 1023 46.00 5.83 -5.64
N LEU A 1024 44.88 5.20 -5.24
CA LEU A 1024 44.91 4.05 -4.32
C LEU A 1024 45.65 2.82 -4.86
N GLY A 1025 45.99 2.80 -6.15
CA GLY A 1025 46.95 1.84 -6.70
C GLY A 1025 48.38 2.04 -6.20
N LEU A 1026 48.70 3.19 -5.62
CA LEU A 1026 50.02 3.53 -5.09
C LEU A 1026 50.23 3.08 -3.64
N TYR A 1027 49.18 3.05 -2.80
CA TYR A 1027 49.28 2.69 -1.38
C TYR A 1027 48.62 1.35 -1.13
N LYS A 1028 49.26 0.53 -0.30
CA LYS A 1028 48.71 -0.73 0.18
C LYS A 1028 47.82 -0.55 1.41
N TYR A 1029 48.16 0.41 2.27
CA TYR A 1029 47.39 0.75 3.46
C TYR A 1029 47.22 2.26 3.63
N ILE A 1030 46.11 2.65 4.23
CA ILE A 1030 45.86 4.01 4.71
C ILE A 1030 45.65 3.98 6.21
N VAL A 1031 46.36 4.87 6.91
CA VAL A 1031 46.13 5.18 8.32
C VAL A 1031 45.56 6.59 8.40
N TYR A 1032 44.28 6.72 8.73
CA TYR A 1032 43.59 8.00 8.81
C TYR A 1032 43.31 8.36 10.28
N MET A 1033 43.86 9.48 10.74
CA MET A 1033 43.67 9.99 12.09
C MET A 1033 42.64 11.13 12.11
N ARG A 1034 41.56 10.90 12.85
CA ARG A 1034 40.46 11.84 13.12
C ARG A 1034 40.50 12.29 14.57
N TYR A 1035 39.80 13.38 14.92
CA TYR A 1035 39.72 13.90 16.30
C TYR A 1035 39.44 12.81 17.35
N GLY A 1036 38.53 11.87 17.05
CA GLY A 1036 38.11 10.82 17.97
C GLY A 1036 38.58 9.39 17.66
N ALA A 1037 39.23 9.11 16.53
CA ALA A 1037 39.54 7.73 16.15
C ALA A 1037 40.74 7.62 15.17
N PHE A 1038 41.36 6.45 15.16
CA PHE A 1038 42.29 6.00 14.11
C PHE A 1038 41.62 4.97 13.22
N TYR A 1039 41.67 5.20 11.92
CA TYR A 1039 41.16 4.29 10.90
C TYR A 1039 42.33 3.62 10.18
N LEU A 1040 42.31 2.29 10.12
CA LEU A 1040 43.24 1.49 9.35
C LEU A 1040 42.48 0.86 8.19
N ILE A 1041 42.94 1.10 6.96
CA ILE A 1041 42.23 0.69 5.74
C ILE A 1041 43.21 -0.05 4.84
N ASN A 1042 42.82 -1.24 4.39
CA ASN A 1042 43.54 -1.96 3.34
C ASN A 1042 42.98 -1.58 1.97
N THR A 1043 43.85 -1.10 1.08
CA THR A 1043 43.47 -0.58 -0.24
C THR A 1043 43.84 -1.51 -1.39
N GLY A 1044 44.49 -2.65 -1.13
CA GLY A 1044 45.04 -3.53 -2.16
C GLY A 1044 44.38 -4.91 -2.28
N ASP A 1045 44.48 -5.50 -3.47
CA ASP A 1045 43.78 -6.72 -3.92
C ASP A 1045 44.56 -8.05 -3.68
N ASP A 1046 45.51 -8.09 -2.72
CA ASP A 1046 46.47 -9.21 -2.54
C ASP A 1046 46.11 -10.10 -1.34
N ALA A 1047 46.26 -11.41 -1.51
CA ALA A 1047 46.10 -12.44 -0.48
C ALA A 1047 47.11 -12.31 0.68
N ARG A 1048 48.16 -11.51 0.53
CA ARG A 1048 49.17 -11.19 1.57
C ARG A 1048 48.85 -9.92 2.37
N SER A 1049 47.58 -9.64 2.60
CA SER A 1049 47.17 -8.47 3.40
C SER A 1049 47.22 -8.78 4.90
N PHE A 1050 47.59 -7.79 5.71
CA PHE A 1050 47.49 -7.91 7.16
C PHE A 1050 46.03 -7.99 7.56
N ASP A 1051 45.76 -8.81 8.57
CA ASP A 1051 44.53 -8.74 9.35
C ASP A 1051 44.56 -7.45 10.18
N LEU A 1052 43.89 -6.41 9.70
CA LEU A 1052 43.88 -5.09 10.33
C LEU A 1052 43.24 -5.12 11.72
N SER A 1053 42.40 -6.11 12.03
CA SER A 1053 41.87 -6.28 13.39
C SER A 1053 42.98 -6.65 14.38
N ARG A 1054 43.96 -7.47 13.95
CA ARG A 1054 45.14 -7.81 14.75
C ARG A 1054 46.10 -6.64 14.86
N ILE A 1055 46.29 -5.90 13.78
CA ILE A 1055 47.14 -4.69 13.78
C ILE A 1055 46.56 -3.64 14.75
N ALA A 1056 45.24 -3.46 14.77
CA ALA A 1056 44.57 -2.54 15.68
C ALA A 1056 44.76 -2.89 17.16
N LYS A 1057 44.93 -4.17 17.51
CA LYS A 1057 45.23 -4.60 18.89
C LYS A 1057 46.55 -4.05 19.44
N ASN A 1058 47.46 -3.63 18.56
CA ASN A 1058 48.70 -2.97 18.97
C ASN A 1058 48.45 -1.54 19.46
N LEU A 1059 47.32 -0.92 19.08
CA LEU A 1059 46.88 0.36 19.63
C LEU A 1059 45.91 0.19 20.79
N ASP A 1060 45.01 -0.78 20.73
CA ASP A 1060 44.06 -1.03 21.82
C ASP A 1060 43.97 -2.54 22.06
N ALA A 1061 44.56 -3.02 23.16
CA ALA A 1061 44.58 -4.45 23.48
C ALA A 1061 43.17 -5.05 23.62
N ASN A 1062 42.17 -4.22 23.94
CA ASN A 1062 40.77 -4.62 24.06
C ASN A 1062 40.00 -4.47 22.75
N TYR A 1063 40.66 -4.11 21.64
CA TYR A 1063 40.02 -3.96 20.34
C TYR A 1063 39.35 -5.27 19.89
N SER A 1064 38.03 -5.20 19.70
CA SER A 1064 37.17 -6.32 19.36
C SER A 1064 36.62 -6.24 17.93
N GLY A 1065 37.24 -5.46 17.04
CA GLY A 1065 36.69 -5.23 15.70
C GLY A 1065 36.65 -6.49 14.83
N PHE A 1066 35.73 -6.46 13.86
CA PHE A 1066 35.23 -7.68 13.18
C PHE A 1066 35.77 -7.88 11.76
N SER A 1067 36.55 -6.94 11.23
CA SER A 1067 36.98 -6.94 9.82
C SER A 1067 38.51 -7.09 9.69
N PRO A 1068 39.01 -8.04 8.88
CA PRO A 1068 40.44 -8.16 8.62
C PRO A 1068 40.97 -7.08 7.65
N ILE A 1069 40.09 -6.31 7.01
CA ILE A 1069 40.42 -5.35 5.96
C ILE A 1069 40.19 -3.89 6.38
N PHE A 1070 39.58 -3.68 7.55
CA PHE A 1070 39.31 -2.37 8.14
C PHE A 1070 39.36 -2.42 9.66
N ALA A 1071 39.93 -1.40 10.30
CA ALA A 1071 39.83 -1.22 11.74
C ALA A 1071 39.63 0.24 12.14
N SER A 1072 38.88 0.47 13.22
CA SER A 1072 38.58 1.81 13.77
C SER A 1072 38.82 1.80 15.27
N VAL A 1073 39.92 2.40 15.73
CA VAL A 1073 40.32 2.43 17.15
C VAL A 1073 39.96 3.78 17.75
N ASP A 1074 39.19 3.79 18.84
CA ASP A 1074 38.90 5.04 19.57
C ASP A 1074 40.21 5.63 20.11
N ARG A 1075 40.41 6.92 19.85
CA ARG A 1075 41.62 7.62 20.29
C ARG A 1075 41.75 7.66 21.82
N LYS A 1076 40.63 7.58 22.56
CA LYS A 1076 40.62 7.55 24.03
C LYS A 1076 41.13 6.23 24.60
N THR A 1077 40.95 5.13 23.89
CA THR A 1077 41.41 3.79 24.31
C THR A 1077 42.76 3.43 23.70
N ALA A 1078 43.15 4.09 22.60
CA ALA A 1078 44.42 3.90 21.94
C ALA A 1078 45.62 4.24 22.84
N VAL A 1079 46.46 3.24 23.10
CA VAL A 1079 47.77 3.39 23.73
C VAL A 1079 48.72 4.05 22.73
N MET A 1080 49.01 5.33 22.93
CA MET A 1080 49.93 6.09 22.06
C MET A 1080 51.38 5.60 22.21
N PRO A 1081 52.27 5.92 21.26
CA PRO A 1081 53.70 5.67 21.41
C PRO A 1081 54.31 6.45 22.59
N THR A 1082 55.23 5.82 23.32
CA THR A 1082 55.85 6.39 24.53
C THR A 1082 56.63 7.68 24.23
N GLY A 1083 56.41 8.72 25.05
CA GLY A 1083 57.02 10.06 24.92
C GLY A 1083 56.35 10.98 23.89
N TYR A 1084 55.21 10.57 23.33
CA TYR A 1084 54.51 11.29 22.26
C TYR A 1084 52.99 11.26 22.50
N GLU A 1085 52.54 12.06 23.46
CA GLU A 1085 51.13 12.13 23.88
C GLU A 1085 50.26 13.01 22.96
N LYS A 1086 50.89 13.96 22.25
CA LYS A 1086 50.25 14.85 21.27
C LYS A 1086 51.14 15.04 20.06
N MET A 1087 50.52 14.97 18.88
CA MET A 1087 51.16 15.38 17.63
C MET A 1087 51.09 16.90 17.48
N THR A 1088 52.21 17.51 17.13
CA THR A 1088 52.41 18.95 16.89
C THR A 1088 53.09 19.13 15.55
N ARG A 1089 53.05 20.35 14.99
CA ARG A 1089 53.67 20.63 13.69
C ARG A 1089 55.16 20.26 13.64
N ASP A 1090 55.89 20.44 14.74
CA ASP A 1090 57.33 20.26 14.80
C ASP A 1090 57.76 18.80 15.01
N ASN A 1091 56.83 17.94 15.46
CA ASN A 1091 57.11 16.53 15.75
C ASN A 1091 56.26 15.54 14.94
N GLN A 1092 55.50 16.03 13.95
CA GLN A 1092 54.59 15.26 13.09
C GLN A 1092 55.25 14.01 12.49
N SER A 1093 56.38 14.15 11.79
CA SER A 1093 57.04 13.00 11.15
C SER A 1093 57.50 11.95 12.17
N VAL A 1094 58.05 12.37 13.32
CA VAL A 1094 58.51 11.44 14.36
C VAL A 1094 57.34 10.71 15.03
N PHE A 1095 56.25 11.42 15.29
CA PHE A 1095 55.02 10.84 15.81
C PHE A 1095 54.49 9.75 14.86
N ILE A 1096 54.37 10.07 13.57
CA ILE A 1096 53.84 9.14 12.57
C ILE A 1096 54.76 7.92 12.43
N THR A 1097 56.08 8.09 12.42
CA THR A 1097 57.03 6.96 12.36
C THR A 1097 56.79 6.01 13.53
N LYS A 1098 56.77 6.52 14.77
CA LYS A 1098 56.56 5.71 15.97
C LYS A 1098 55.19 5.04 16.00
N LEU A 1099 54.16 5.73 15.51
CA LEU A 1099 52.81 5.17 15.43
C LEU A 1099 52.75 4.01 14.44
N LEU A 1100 53.35 4.17 13.24
CA LEU A 1100 53.41 3.11 12.23
C LEU A 1100 54.28 1.94 12.69
N GLU A 1101 55.39 2.19 13.39
CA GLU A 1101 56.20 1.14 14.01
C GLU A 1101 55.43 0.38 15.10
N LYS A 1102 54.62 1.08 15.90
CA LYS A 1102 53.75 0.43 16.89
C LYS A 1102 52.69 -0.45 16.22
N LEU A 1103 52.09 0.03 15.13
CA LEU A 1103 51.07 -0.70 14.38
C LEU A 1103 51.65 -1.94 13.67
N PHE A 1104 52.71 -1.76 12.88
CA PHE A 1104 53.19 -2.79 11.94
C PHE A 1104 54.50 -3.47 12.37
N GLY A 1105 55.20 -2.94 13.37
CA GLY A 1105 56.41 -3.52 13.95
C GLY A 1105 56.24 -4.95 14.45
N PRO A 1106 55.18 -5.26 15.23
CA PRO A 1106 54.88 -6.63 15.65
C PRO A 1106 54.64 -7.61 14.50
N ALA A 1107 54.26 -7.11 13.32
CA ALA A 1107 54.10 -7.91 12.10
C ALA A 1107 55.42 -8.08 11.31
N GLY A 1108 56.55 -7.60 11.85
CA GLY A 1108 57.88 -7.75 11.24
C GLY A 1108 58.27 -6.66 10.25
N TYR A 1109 57.68 -5.46 10.35
CA TYR A 1109 57.94 -4.35 9.41
C TYR A 1109 58.51 -3.12 10.12
N LYS A 1110 59.43 -2.42 9.45
CA LYS A 1110 59.97 -1.13 9.90
C LYS A 1110 59.49 -0.02 8.97
N THR A 1111 59.29 1.18 9.52
CA THR A 1111 58.89 2.35 8.75
C THR A 1111 60.12 2.97 8.09
N ASP A 1112 60.08 3.21 6.78
CA ASP A 1112 61.10 3.96 6.04
C ASP A 1112 60.96 5.48 6.31
N LYS A 1113 61.71 6.31 5.58
CA LYS A 1113 61.58 7.77 5.65
C LYS A 1113 60.12 8.19 5.38
N ILE A 1114 59.59 9.07 6.25
CA ILE A 1114 58.28 9.70 6.06
C ILE A 1114 58.45 10.96 5.24
N GLU A 1115 57.77 11.02 4.11
CA GLU A 1115 57.77 12.18 3.23
C GLU A 1115 56.40 12.84 3.27
N LYS A 1116 56.37 14.14 3.61
CA LYS A 1116 55.16 14.94 3.47
C LYS A 1116 55.00 15.29 2.00
N LYS A 1117 53.83 15.03 1.42
CA LYS A 1117 53.62 15.28 -0.01
C LYS A 1117 53.70 16.78 -0.31
N GLY A 1118 54.77 17.21 -0.98
CA GLY A 1118 54.91 18.55 -1.52
C GLY A 1118 54.47 18.57 -2.99
N ALA A 1119 53.45 19.38 -3.28
CA ALA A 1119 52.85 19.68 -4.59
C ALA A 1119 52.46 18.48 -5.47
#